data_AF-A0A926ANA3-F1
#
_entry.id   AF-A0A926ANA3-F1
#
_cell.length_a   1.000
_cell.length_b   1.000
_cell.length_c   1.000
_cell.angle_alpha   90.00
_cell.angle_beta   90.00
_cell.angle_gamma   90.00
#
_symmetry.space_group_name_H-M   'P 1'
#
loop_
_entity.id
_entity.type
_entity.pdbx_description
1 polymer ?
#
loop_
_entity_poly.entity_id
_entity_poly.type
_entity_poly.pdbx_seq_one_letter_code
_entity_poly.pdbx_strand_id
1 'polypeptide(L)'
;MNATNFTAGTAGPRTGMSTILGSIGTAVLNDPNNLGPTTGIAKPIDILCLQEVYEVNRNTGIGYANLLNTMYGTTTFSYGTIAGGSSGSGTQGVIYNSAKVTLTEETAFGTVNTSSLARQVVRHKFSLVGYGPEADFYIYNSHYKSSSGDTARRLAEATAVRDNADALGANKNIIHVGDFNVFNSSESGYQELLSAGNAKFNDPINKPGNWNDSSTFKNIHTQTPYDAAIGQPGFDGGGGMDSRFDLQLITNNLNDRNGLAYIPNSYQTFGNNGSHVLGSPLNTGNGASPAALAALSSILDHLPVGADYQLPAKMSVAVGSVPSTVITGASVPVNVTVTNSAPVQFSNGADGLTYAVTSAGSLSGSANVADKLALTSGNNHALNLSTAAPGVSSGTVSVNSSSEAVANGAFSAPVSTTVLAHSTPSFAADSSVSVATINFGIKGKGLGQASSSFSIANLADASGFTAKLDLDSFAIAGDVASLGANVGTFSNLSAGSLNTFSSSMSDANNGSFTETYTLNFSDENLLGATARGPLTLVVTGIVATPGDTDLNGIIDFDDYSHIDNGFNNNRTGWENGDFDGNGIVDFDDYSLIDFNFNNQSGALARAISYLDGTDRSDHGMNSLSLKLVEEHLDQFGETYAASFLNAVPEPSTLLFGVQALACMTLRRKRRTL
;
A
#
# COMPACT_ATOMS: atom_id res chain seq x y z
N MET A 1 -9.26 48.18 8.48
CA MET A 1 -8.37 49.29 8.12
C MET A 1 -9.25 50.40 7.62
N ASN A 2 -9.26 51.54 8.30
CA ASN A 2 -9.90 52.71 7.74
C ASN A 2 -9.11 53.19 6.53
N ALA A 3 -9.73 53.19 5.34
CA ALA A 3 -9.07 53.59 4.10
C ALA A 3 -9.15 55.11 3.88
N THR A 4 -10.10 55.79 4.55
CA THR A 4 -10.44 57.20 4.33
C THR A 4 -10.68 57.54 2.83
N ASN A 5 -11.20 56.56 2.10
CA ASN A 5 -11.44 56.61 0.65
C ASN A 5 -12.90 56.98 0.33
N PHE A 6 -13.52 57.87 1.10
CA PHE A 6 -14.97 58.09 1.09
C PHE A 6 -15.47 59.12 0.08
N THR A 7 -14.59 59.68 -0.75
CA THR A 7 -14.94 60.64 -1.81
C THR A 7 -14.48 60.14 -3.18
N ALA A 8 -15.09 60.64 -4.25
CA ALA A 8 -14.68 60.32 -5.62
C ALA A 8 -13.21 60.67 -5.91
N GLY A 9 -12.67 61.74 -5.30
CA GLY A 9 -11.28 62.17 -5.48
C GLY A 9 -10.25 61.30 -4.74
N THR A 10 -10.69 60.47 -3.78
CA THR A 10 -9.83 59.59 -2.97
C THR A 10 -10.25 58.12 -3.06
N ALA A 11 -10.97 57.73 -4.11
CA ALA A 11 -11.65 56.43 -4.21
C ALA A 11 -10.74 55.21 -4.45
N GLY A 12 -9.42 55.31 -4.32
CA GLY A 12 -8.47 54.22 -4.59
C GLY A 12 -7.28 54.23 -3.62
N PRO A 13 -6.45 53.19 -3.60
CA PRO A 13 -5.29 53.14 -2.70
C PRO A 13 -4.32 54.29 -3.00
N ARG A 14 -3.87 54.99 -1.95
CA ARG A 14 -2.93 56.12 -2.06
C ARG A 14 -1.48 55.63 -2.21
N THR A 15 -0.62 56.48 -2.76
CA THR A 15 0.83 56.24 -2.80
C THR A 15 1.37 55.95 -1.39
N GLY A 16 2.08 54.84 -1.21
CA GLY A 16 2.52 54.33 0.10
C GLY A 16 1.70 53.14 0.61
N MET A 17 0.50 52.90 0.08
CA MET A 17 -0.34 51.75 0.50
C MET A 17 0.33 50.39 0.20
N SER A 18 1.07 50.28 -0.89
CA SER A 18 1.86 49.07 -1.18
C SER A 18 2.93 48.80 -0.12
N THR A 19 3.57 49.85 0.40
CA THR A 19 4.54 49.74 1.49
C THR A 19 3.87 49.22 2.76
N ILE A 20 2.68 49.73 3.09
CA ILE A 20 1.93 49.29 4.28
C ILE A 20 1.53 47.82 4.14
N LEU A 21 0.80 47.47 3.08
CA LEU A 21 0.28 46.12 2.87
C LEU A 21 1.40 45.08 2.68
N GLY A 22 2.51 45.48 2.05
CA GLY A 22 3.68 44.61 1.88
C GLY A 22 4.44 44.39 3.19
N SER A 23 4.49 45.41 4.05
CA SER A 23 5.10 45.28 5.37
C SER A 23 4.24 44.42 6.30
N ILE A 24 2.91 44.50 6.23
CA ILE A 24 2.02 43.56 6.95
C ILE A 24 2.28 42.13 6.46
N GLY A 25 2.35 41.92 5.15
CA GLY A 25 2.53 40.58 4.57
C GLY A 25 3.88 39.91 4.84
N THR A 26 4.84 40.65 5.39
CA THR A 26 6.18 40.15 5.75
C THR A 26 6.44 40.17 7.27
N ALA A 27 5.52 40.74 8.04
CA ALA A 27 5.60 40.77 9.50
C ALA A 27 4.99 39.51 10.10
N VAL A 28 5.61 39.00 11.15
CA VAL A 28 4.96 38.06 12.06
C VAL A 28 4.09 38.90 12.98
N LEU A 29 2.77 38.79 12.86
CA LEU A 29 1.85 39.49 13.74
C LEU A 29 2.01 38.95 15.16
N ASN A 30 2.12 39.84 16.15
CA ASN A 30 2.31 39.46 17.54
C ASN A 30 1.52 40.38 18.47
N ASP A 31 0.82 39.79 19.45
CA ASP A 31 0.08 40.52 20.47
C ASP A 31 1.02 41.46 21.22
N PRO A 32 0.82 42.78 21.10
CA PRO A 32 1.69 43.76 21.74
C PRO A 32 1.63 43.70 23.28
N ASN A 33 0.71 42.91 23.85
CA ASN A 33 0.57 42.69 25.27
C ASN A 33 1.12 41.36 25.77
N ASN A 34 1.47 40.44 24.87
CA ASN A 34 1.94 39.12 25.22
C ASN A 34 3.20 38.79 24.42
N LEU A 35 4.36 39.21 24.95
CA LEU A 35 5.69 38.94 24.40
C LEU A 35 6.13 37.47 24.54
N GLY A 36 5.18 36.53 24.56
CA GLY A 36 5.46 35.10 24.45
C GLY A 36 6.13 34.77 23.11
N PRO A 37 6.31 33.47 22.79
CA PRO A 37 6.82 33.07 21.49
C PRO A 37 6.01 33.75 20.38
N THR A 38 6.68 34.27 19.36
CA THR A 38 6.00 34.90 18.22
C THR A 38 5.25 33.83 17.44
N THR A 39 3.92 33.92 17.36
CA THR A 39 3.04 32.87 16.83
C THR A 39 2.29 33.26 15.57
N GLY A 40 2.30 34.54 15.17
CA GLY A 40 1.71 34.95 13.89
C GLY A 40 2.42 34.33 12.69
N ILE A 41 1.89 34.60 11.51
CA ILE A 41 2.36 34.05 10.25
C ILE A 41 2.71 35.19 9.29
N ALA A 42 3.99 35.29 8.95
CA ALA A 42 4.44 36.21 7.93
C ALA A 42 4.05 35.69 6.53
N LYS A 43 2.93 36.17 6.02
CA LYS A 43 2.46 35.87 4.66
C LYS A 43 1.56 37.00 4.11
N PRO A 44 1.33 37.06 2.79
CA PRO A 44 0.36 37.97 2.21
C PRO A 44 -1.03 37.86 2.87
N ILE A 45 -1.68 39.00 3.09
CA ILE A 45 -3.04 39.08 3.64
C ILE A 45 -4.00 38.25 2.78
N ASP A 46 -4.82 37.40 3.41
CA ASP A 46 -5.87 36.66 2.70
C ASP A 46 -7.15 37.48 2.56
N ILE A 47 -7.54 38.25 3.59
CA ILE A 47 -8.75 39.08 3.61
C ILE A 47 -8.43 40.45 4.23
N LEU A 48 -8.77 41.51 3.52
CA LEU A 48 -8.64 42.91 3.94
C LEU A 48 -10.03 43.54 4.04
N CYS A 49 -10.42 43.94 5.25
CA CYS A 49 -11.66 44.69 5.50
C CYS A 49 -11.37 46.18 5.60
N LEU A 50 -12.07 46.96 4.78
CA LEU A 50 -11.94 48.41 4.68
C LEU A 50 -13.18 49.12 5.25
N GLN A 51 -12.93 50.26 5.88
CA GLN A 51 -13.95 51.25 6.29
C GLN A 51 -13.74 52.54 5.48
N GLU A 52 -14.78 53.39 5.43
CA GLU A 52 -14.78 54.65 4.69
C GLU A 52 -14.49 54.50 3.20
N VAL A 53 -15.20 53.56 2.58
CA VAL A 53 -15.07 53.24 1.17
C VAL A 53 -16.08 54.01 0.32
N TYR A 54 -15.61 54.62 -0.78
CA TYR A 54 -16.42 55.17 -1.86
C TYR A 54 -16.63 54.12 -2.95
N GLU A 55 -17.89 53.85 -3.29
CA GLU A 55 -18.32 52.95 -4.37
C GLU A 55 -17.51 51.64 -4.43
N VAL A 56 -17.72 50.77 -3.43
CA VAL A 56 -16.98 49.51 -3.23
C VAL A 56 -16.78 48.72 -4.53
N ASN A 57 -17.83 48.61 -5.33
CA ASN A 57 -17.86 47.79 -6.55
C ASN A 57 -17.28 48.45 -7.82
N ARG A 58 -16.92 49.74 -7.78
CA ARG A 58 -16.44 50.48 -8.96
C ARG A 58 -15.07 51.12 -8.81
N ASN A 59 -14.70 51.53 -7.60
CA ASN A 59 -13.45 52.27 -7.40
C ASN A 59 -12.57 51.56 -6.37
N THR A 60 -12.92 51.64 -5.09
CA THR A 60 -12.02 51.23 -4.02
C THR A 60 -11.72 49.72 -4.05
N GLY A 61 -12.73 48.86 -4.21
CA GLY A 61 -12.53 47.41 -4.24
C GLY A 61 -11.62 46.98 -5.39
N ILE A 62 -11.87 47.50 -6.61
CA ILE A 62 -11.03 47.25 -7.79
C ILE A 62 -9.60 47.75 -7.57
N GLY A 63 -9.44 48.96 -7.04
CA GLY A 63 -8.13 49.57 -6.81
C GLY A 63 -7.26 48.74 -5.86
N TYR A 64 -7.81 48.31 -4.73
CA TYR A 64 -7.08 47.49 -3.75
C TYR A 64 -6.83 46.06 -4.24
N ALA A 65 -7.79 45.44 -4.95
CA ALA A 65 -7.58 44.12 -5.55
C ALA A 65 -6.44 44.17 -6.60
N ASN A 66 -6.44 45.18 -7.48
CA ASN A 66 -5.38 45.39 -8.47
C ASN A 66 -4.02 45.68 -7.82
N LEU A 67 -4.00 46.47 -6.75
CA LEU A 67 -2.77 46.74 -5.99
C LEU A 67 -2.17 45.43 -5.45
N LEU A 68 -2.96 44.62 -4.75
CA LEU A 68 -2.50 43.34 -4.18
C LEU A 68 -2.10 42.34 -5.27
N ASN A 69 -2.85 42.25 -6.36
CA ASN A 69 -2.50 41.45 -7.53
C ASN A 69 -1.14 41.86 -8.12
N THR A 70 -0.90 43.17 -8.24
CA THR A 70 0.38 43.72 -8.74
C THR A 70 1.53 43.44 -7.77
N MET A 71 1.33 43.70 -6.47
CA MET A 71 2.35 43.49 -5.45
C MET A 71 2.83 42.05 -5.37
N TYR A 72 1.91 41.09 -5.51
CA TYR A 72 2.20 39.67 -5.34
C TYR A 72 2.30 38.90 -6.67
N GLY A 73 2.26 39.58 -7.82
CA GLY A 73 2.36 38.95 -9.14
C GLY A 73 1.28 37.90 -9.41
N THR A 74 0.05 38.17 -8.96
CA THR A 74 -1.09 37.25 -9.05
C THR A 74 -2.30 37.93 -9.69
N THR A 75 -3.35 37.16 -9.97
CA THR A 75 -4.67 37.64 -10.42
C THR A 75 -5.78 37.15 -9.49
N THR A 76 -5.42 36.65 -8.31
CA THR A 76 -6.34 35.94 -7.42
C THR A 76 -7.03 36.85 -6.42
N PHE A 77 -6.55 38.08 -6.17
CA PHE A 77 -7.28 39.02 -5.33
C PHE A 77 -8.53 39.52 -6.05
N SER A 78 -9.65 39.43 -5.34
CA SER A 78 -10.98 39.85 -5.73
C SER A 78 -11.59 40.70 -4.60
N TYR A 79 -12.79 41.24 -4.79
CA TYR A 79 -13.42 42.16 -3.85
C TYR A 79 -14.93 41.88 -3.72
N GLY A 80 -15.48 42.24 -2.57
CA GLY A 80 -16.94 42.23 -2.33
C GLY A 80 -17.63 43.36 -3.08
N THR A 81 -18.90 43.18 -3.39
CA THR A 81 -19.64 44.07 -4.29
C THR A 81 -20.77 44.84 -3.62
N ILE A 82 -21.20 44.40 -2.43
CA ILE A 82 -22.23 45.11 -1.68
C ILE A 82 -21.67 46.38 -1.07
N ALA A 83 -22.40 47.48 -1.27
CA ALA A 83 -22.20 48.75 -0.60
C ALA A 83 -23.38 48.98 0.35
N GLY A 84 -23.12 48.97 1.66
CA GLY A 84 -24.14 49.27 2.67
C GLY A 84 -24.54 50.74 2.63
N GLY A 85 -25.80 51.04 2.97
CA GLY A 85 -26.28 52.40 3.15
C GLY A 85 -25.47 53.16 4.21
N SER A 86 -25.33 54.47 4.04
CA SER A 86 -24.54 55.33 4.92
C SER A 86 -25.12 56.74 4.97
N SER A 87 -25.07 57.40 6.13
CA SER A 87 -25.42 58.81 6.27
C SER A 87 -24.26 59.77 5.99
N GLY A 88 -23.06 59.25 5.65
CA GLY A 88 -21.87 60.06 5.36
C GLY A 88 -20.54 59.31 5.49
N SER A 89 -19.48 59.86 4.90
CA SER A 89 -18.09 59.33 4.94
C SER A 89 -17.97 57.84 4.57
N GLY A 90 -18.62 57.44 3.47
CA GLY A 90 -18.44 56.12 2.87
C GLY A 90 -19.10 54.95 3.61
N THR A 91 -18.88 53.75 3.07
CA THR A 91 -19.39 52.46 3.57
C THR A 91 -18.23 51.49 3.85
N GLN A 92 -18.50 50.20 4.07
CA GLN A 92 -17.50 49.16 4.27
C GLN A 92 -17.24 48.36 2.99
N GLY A 93 -16.04 47.80 2.84
CA GLY A 93 -15.68 46.91 1.73
C GLY A 93 -14.77 45.78 2.16
N VAL A 94 -14.66 44.74 1.33
CA VAL A 94 -13.76 43.60 1.54
C VAL A 94 -12.97 43.29 0.29
N ILE A 95 -11.70 42.96 0.45
CA ILE A 95 -10.82 42.43 -0.58
C ILE A 95 -10.32 41.08 -0.08
N TYR A 96 -10.29 40.06 -0.93
CA TYR A 96 -9.93 38.71 -0.53
C TYR A 96 -9.14 37.97 -1.62
N ASN A 97 -8.31 37.02 -1.21
CA ASN A 97 -7.58 36.14 -2.11
C ASN A 97 -8.45 34.94 -2.50
N SER A 98 -8.97 34.93 -3.73
CA SER A 98 -9.86 33.87 -4.24
C SER A 98 -9.20 32.50 -4.35
N ALA A 99 -7.86 32.42 -4.29
CA ALA A 99 -7.14 31.14 -4.20
C ALA A 99 -7.19 30.51 -2.81
N LYS A 100 -7.66 31.24 -1.80
CA LYS A 100 -7.71 30.82 -0.39
C LYS A 100 -9.14 30.70 0.13
N VAL A 101 -10.00 31.65 -0.26
CA VAL A 101 -11.40 31.70 0.17
C VAL A 101 -12.32 32.01 -0.99
N THR A 102 -13.56 31.53 -0.91
CA THR A 102 -14.64 31.91 -1.82
C THR A 102 -15.66 32.74 -1.07
N LEU A 103 -15.95 33.95 -1.57
CA LEU A 103 -17.06 34.77 -1.06
C LEU A 103 -18.38 34.17 -1.56
N THR A 104 -19.19 33.63 -0.66
CA THR A 104 -20.42 32.89 -1.01
C THR A 104 -21.70 33.69 -0.74
N GLU A 105 -21.66 34.66 0.18
CA GLU A 105 -22.80 35.52 0.49
C GLU A 105 -22.32 36.90 0.94
N GLU A 106 -23.08 37.93 0.58
CA GLU A 106 -22.93 39.27 1.14
C GLU A 106 -24.31 39.77 1.59
N THR A 107 -24.38 40.50 2.70
CA THR A 107 -25.61 41.14 3.17
C THR A 107 -25.30 42.45 3.88
N ALA A 108 -25.94 43.54 3.46
CA ALA A 108 -25.99 44.78 4.22
C ALA A 108 -27.26 44.82 5.07
N PHE A 109 -27.15 45.14 6.35
CA PHE A 109 -28.29 45.15 7.26
C PHE A 109 -28.28 46.31 8.25
N GLY A 110 -29.45 46.53 8.87
CA GLY A 110 -29.73 47.64 9.76
C GLY A 110 -30.27 48.88 9.04
N THR A 111 -30.88 49.80 9.80
CA THR A 111 -31.55 50.99 9.24
C THR A 111 -30.77 52.25 9.55
N VAL A 112 -30.28 52.91 8.51
CA VAL A 112 -29.50 54.15 8.63
C VAL A 112 -30.42 55.33 8.89
N ASN A 113 -30.14 56.10 9.95
CA ASN A 113 -30.79 57.38 10.24
C ASN A 113 -29.97 58.19 11.27
N THR A 114 -30.44 59.39 11.62
CA THR A 114 -29.73 60.31 12.53
C THR A 114 -29.78 59.91 14.00
N SER A 115 -30.61 58.94 14.38
CA SER A 115 -30.86 58.51 15.77
C SER A 115 -30.49 57.04 16.05
N SER A 116 -29.99 56.32 15.05
CA SER A 116 -29.63 54.89 15.12
C SER A 116 -28.32 54.65 14.33
N LEU A 117 -28.22 53.60 13.52
CA LEU A 117 -27.04 53.29 12.72
C LEU A 117 -26.63 54.47 11.84
N ALA A 118 -25.35 54.84 11.89
CA ALA A 118 -24.78 55.78 10.93
C ALA A 118 -24.56 55.11 9.56
N ARG A 119 -24.31 53.80 9.59
CA ARG A 119 -24.03 52.96 8.42
C ARG A 119 -24.63 51.58 8.62
N GLN A 120 -25.08 50.96 7.54
CA GLN A 120 -25.37 49.54 7.56
C GLN A 120 -24.09 48.75 7.85
N VAL A 121 -24.24 47.62 8.52
CA VAL A 121 -23.15 46.66 8.67
C VAL A 121 -23.17 45.74 7.46
N VAL A 122 -21.99 45.42 6.91
CA VAL A 122 -21.87 44.46 5.81
C VAL A 122 -21.33 43.15 6.35
N ARG A 123 -22.11 42.08 6.20
CA ARG A 123 -21.73 40.70 6.51
C ARG A 123 -21.29 40.00 5.24
N HIS A 124 -20.15 39.33 5.29
CA HIS A 124 -19.62 38.48 4.23
C HIS A 124 -19.53 37.05 4.74
N LYS A 125 -20.01 36.07 3.97
CA LYS A 125 -19.80 34.64 4.25
C LYS A 125 -18.71 34.11 3.32
N PHE A 126 -17.73 33.42 3.90
CA PHE A 126 -16.63 32.81 3.17
C PHE A 126 -16.59 31.30 3.39
N SER A 127 -16.25 30.59 2.31
CA SER A 127 -15.86 29.18 2.35
C SER A 127 -14.37 29.05 2.11
N LEU A 128 -13.69 28.17 2.86
CA LEU A 128 -12.27 27.89 2.65
C LEU A 128 -12.08 26.99 1.41
N VAL A 129 -11.18 27.39 0.51
CA VAL A 129 -10.93 26.61 -0.72
C VAL A 129 -10.33 25.24 -0.36
N GLY A 130 -11.02 24.17 -0.77
CA GLY A 130 -10.60 22.80 -0.51
C GLY A 130 -11.02 22.22 0.84
N TYR A 131 -11.99 22.85 1.51
CA TYR A 131 -12.66 22.41 2.74
C TYR A 131 -14.18 22.34 2.56
N GLY A 132 -14.86 21.65 3.47
CA GLY A 132 -16.33 21.56 3.51
C GLY A 132 -16.99 22.76 4.18
N PRO A 133 -18.33 22.88 4.10
CA PRO A 133 -19.10 24.00 4.65
C PRO A 133 -19.04 24.09 6.19
N GLU A 134 -18.60 23.03 6.87
CA GLU A 134 -18.34 23.04 8.31
C GLU A 134 -17.22 24.02 8.70
N ALA A 135 -16.34 24.35 7.74
CA ALA A 135 -15.27 25.32 7.90
C ALA A 135 -15.64 26.74 7.42
N ASP A 136 -16.90 26.96 7.01
CA ASP A 136 -17.39 28.28 6.63
C ASP A 136 -17.32 29.26 7.80
N PHE A 137 -17.12 30.54 7.49
CA PHE A 137 -17.10 31.60 8.48
C PHE A 137 -17.69 32.89 7.93
N TYR A 138 -18.04 33.78 8.85
CA TYR A 138 -18.62 35.09 8.56
C TYR A 138 -17.67 36.19 9.01
N ILE A 139 -17.61 37.25 8.22
CA ILE A 139 -16.99 38.50 8.62
C ILE A 139 -18.05 39.60 8.65
N TYR A 140 -18.21 40.24 9.79
CA TYR A 140 -19.02 41.43 9.95
C TYR A 140 -18.10 42.63 9.89
N ASN A 141 -18.29 43.52 8.93
CA ASN A 141 -17.49 44.73 8.76
C ASN A 141 -18.34 45.96 9.13
N SER A 142 -17.91 46.67 10.18
CA SER A 142 -18.63 47.79 10.78
C SER A 142 -17.86 49.10 10.70
N HIS A 143 -18.58 50.22 10.73
CA HIS A 143 -18.02 51.54 11.00
C HIS A 143 -19.06 52.35 11.76
N TYR A 144 -18.96 52.29 13.08
CA TYR A 144 -19.92 52.81 14.05
C TYR A 144 -19.90 54.35 14.11
N LYS A 145 -20.94 54.90 14.75
CA LYS A 145 -21.10 56.33 14.94
C LYS A 145 -19.94 56.91 15.78
N SER A 146 -19.20 57.82 15.17
CA SER A 146 -18.15 58.64 15.78
C SER A 146 -18.72 59.66 16.79
N SER A 147 -17.85 60.42 17.46
CA SER A 147 -18.14 61.37 18.57
C SER A 147 -18.34 60.72 19.94
N SER A 148 -17.75 61.34 20.97
CA SER A 148 -17.77 60.84 22.34
C SER A 148 -19.16 60.77 22.97
N GLY A 149 -20.12 61.59 22.51
CA GLY A 149 -21.48 61.65 23.05
C GLY A 149 -22.49 60.66 22.46
N ASP A 150 -22.14 59.90 21.42
CA ASP A 150 -23.08 59.09 20.63
C ASP A 150 -23.20 57.61 21.08
N THR A 151 -22.96 57.32 22.37
CA THR A 151 -22.95 55.95 22.93
C THR A 151 -24.27 55.18 22.70
N ALA A 152 -25.41 55.87 22.77
CA ALA A 152 -26.73 55.26 22.53
C ALA A 152 -26.90 54.81 21.06
N ARG A 153 -26.28 55.53 20.12
CA ARG A 153 -26.30 55.12 18.71
C ARG A 153 -25.43 53.89 18.52
N ARG A 154 -24.21 53.88 19.06
CA ARG A 154 -23.32 52.70 19.01
C ARG A 154 -23.94 51.46 19.66
N LEU A 155 -24.74 51.63 20.73
CA LEU A 155 -25.55 50.54 21.28
C LEU A 155 -26.53 49.99 20.24
N ALA A 156 -27.28 50.83 19.54
CA ALA A 156 -28.19 50.37 18.49
C ALA A 156 -27.45 49.61 17.35
N GLU A 157 -26.23 50.03 17.00
CA GLU A 157 -25.39 49.34 16.01
C GLU A 157 -24.93 47.97 16.52
N ALA A 158 -24.50 47.89 17.77
CA ALA A 158 -24.14 46.63 18.44
C ALA A 158 -25.33 45.66 18.54
N THR A 159 -26.50 46.15 18.95
CA THR A 159 -27.72 45.34 19.00
C THR A 159 -28.09 44.80 17.62
N ALA A 160 -28.02 45.62 16.57
CA ALA A 160 -28.29 45.14 15.20
C ALA A 160 -27.32 44.03 14.77
N VAL A 161 -26.03 44.13 15.12
CA VAL A 161 -25.05 43.06 14.87
C VAL A 161 -25.41 41.80 15.65
N ARG A 162 -25.73 41.93 16.94
CA ARG A 162 -26.09 40.80 17.80
C ARG A 162 -27.35 40.09 17.31
N ASP A 163 -28.42 40.83 17.02
CA ASP A 163 -29.66 40.26 16.47
C ASP A 163 -29.39 39.47 15.19
N ASN A 164 -28.57 40.02 14.28
CA ASN A 164 -28.25 39.36 13.01
C ASN A 164 -27.36 38.13 13.19
N ALA A 165 -26.36 38.21 14.08
CA ALA A 165 -25.41 37.12 14.33
C ALA A 165 -26.06 35.99 15.15
N ASP A 166 -26.87 36.31 16.16
CA ASP A 166 -27.60 35.33 16.97
C ASP A 166 -28.64 34.55 16.14
N ALA A 167 -29.22 35.18 15.11
CA ALA A 167 -30.13 34.57 14.15
C ALA A 167 -29.46 33.54 13.20
N LEU A 168 -28.12 33.54 13.08
CA LEU A 168 -27.40 32.49 12.35
C LEU A 168 -27.39 31.15 13.10
N GLY A 169 -27.75 31.16 14.39
CA GLY A 169 -27.71 30.00 15.28
C GLY A 169 -26.38 29.85 16.02
N ALA A 170 -26.33 28.90 16.94
CA ALA A 170 -25.14 28.62 17.73
C ALA A 170 -23.98 28.08 16.87
N ASN A 171 -22.78 28.12 17.44
CA ASN A 171 -21.56 27.49 16.89
C ASN A 171 -21.17 28.00 15.49
N LYS A 172 -21.31 29.31 15.26
CA LYS A 172 -20.86 29.94 14.02
C LYS A 172 -19.51 30.61 14.20
N ASN A 173 -18.64 30.42 13.22
CA ASN A 173 -17.37 31.11 13.12
C ASN A 173 -17.63 32.53 12.64
N ILE A 174 -17.55 33.52 13.53
CA ILE A 174 -17.83 34.92 13.18
C ILE A 174 -16.69 35.80 13.67
N ILE A 175 -16.13 36.56 12.73
CA ILE A 175 -15.13 37.60 12.97
C ILE A 175 -15.83 38.95 12.78
N HIS A 176 -15.90 39.77 13.82
CA HIS A 176 -16.47 41.12 13.76
C HIS A 176 -15.36 42.16 13.80
N VAL A 177 -15.17 42.85 12.68
CA VAL A 177 -14.14 43.86 12.48
C VAL A 177 -14.73 45.22 12.19
N GLY A 178 -13.96 46.27 12.44
CA GLY A 178 -14.36 47.62 12.05
C GLY A 178 -13.72 48.71 12.88
N ASP A 179 -14.08 49.94 12.54
CA ASP A 179 -13.95 51.10 13.41
C ASP A 179 -15.23 51.19 14.26
N PHE A 180 -15.09 50.91 15.55
CA PHE A 180 -16.20 50.90 16.49
C PHE A 180 -16.42 52.26 17.17
N ASN A 181 -15.47 53.20 17.07
CA ASN A 181 -15.54 54.51 17.74
C ASN A 181 -15.90 54.42 19.25
N VAL A 182 -15.54 53.33 19.92
CA VAL A 182 -15.79 53.09 21.35
C VAL A 182 -14.58 53.49 22.18
N PHE A 183 -14.80 54.20 23.29
CA PHE A 183 -13.71 54.79 24.07
C PHE A 183 -13.21 53.89 25.20
N ASN A 184 -14.06 52.97 25.66
CA ASN A 184 -13.78 52.09 26.77
C ASN A 184 -14.61 50.82 26.69
N SER A 185 -14.15 49.76 27.35
CA SER A 185 -14.83 48.48 27.36
C SER A 185 -16.11 48.48 28.20
N SER A 186 -16.40 49.48 29.04
CA SER A 186 -17.65 49.55 29.81
C SER A 186 -18.81 50.19 29.05
N GLU A 187 -18.57 50.70 27.84
CA GLU A 187 -19.61 51.29 27.01
C GLU A 187 -20.69 50.25 26.67
N SER A 188 -21.96 50.64 26.77
CA SER A 188 -23.09 49.72 26.63
C SER A 188 -23.11 48.97 25.30
N GLY A 189 -22.75 49.61 24.18
CA GLY A 189 -22.66 48.94 22.89
C GLY A 189 -21.57 47.89 22.84
N TYR A 190 -20.42 48.12 23.48
CA TYR A 190 -19.37 47.11 23.58
C TYR A 190 -19.80 45.94 24.48
N GLN A 191 -20.46 46.24 25.61
CA GLN A 191 -21.00 45.20 26.50
C GLN A 191 -22.09 44.35 25.83
N GLU A 192 -22.91 44.95 24.96
CA GLU A 192 -23.89 44.23 24.14
C GLU A 192 -23.21 43.18 23.25
N LEU A 193 -22.08 43.51 22.63
CA LEU A 193 -21.32 42.54 21.81
C LEU A 193 -20.81 41.34 22.62
N LEU A 194 -20.47 41.55 23.89
CA LEU A 194 -19.96 40.52 24.81
C LEU A 194 -21.06 39.77 25.58
N SER A 195 -22.33 40.17 25.42
CA SER A 195 -23.47 39.61 26.14
C SER A 195 -23.70 38.13 25.77
N ALA A 196 -24.38 37.38 26.64
CA ALA A 196 -24.70 35.98 26.36
C ALA A 196 -25.62 35.84 25.13
N GLY A 197 -25.40 34.81 24.32
CA GLY A 197 -26.18 34.51 23.11
C GLY A 197 -25.45 33.50 22.22
N ASN A 198 -26.08 33.12 21.11
CA ASN A 198 -25.52 32.19 20.12
C ASN A 198 -24.22 32.73 19.49
N ALA A 199 -24.10 34.04 19.33
CA ALA A 199 -23.00 34.76 18.72
C ALA A 199 -22.31 35.70 19.71
N LYS A 200 -22.14 35.26 20.96
CA LYS A 200 -21.30 35.98 21.93
C LYS A 200 -19.90 36.21 21.36
N PHE A 201 -19.50 37.47 21.26
CA PHE A 201 -18.15 37.85 20.85
C PHE A 201 -17.19 37.92 22.05
N ASN A 202 -15.91 37.82 21.75
CA ASN A 202 -14.80 37.99 22.68
C ASN A 202 -13.74 38.89 22.04
N ASP A 203 -13.07 39.70 22.87
CA ASP A 203 -11.85 40.38 22.49
C ASP A 203 -10.66 39.42 22.62
N PRO A 204 -10.01 39.00 21.52
CA PRO A 204 -8.97 37.96 21.55
C PRO A 204 -7.75 38.34 22.39
N ILE A 205 -7.48 39.65 22.56
CA ILE A 205 -6.39 40.13 23.42
C ILE A 205 -6.84 40.43 24.86
N ASN A 206 -8.15 40.33 25.14
CA ASN A 206 -8.77 40.53 26.45
C ASN A 206 -8.24 41.77 27.19
N LYS A 207 -8.45 42.97 26.60
CA LYS A 207 -7.97 44.26 27.14
C LYS A 207 -9.09 45.18 27.59
N PRO A 208 -9.88 44.83 28.62
CA PRO A 208 -10.90 45.73 29.15
C PRO A 208 -10.25 46.94 29.84
N GLY A 209 -10.89 48.10 29.73
CA GLY A 209 -10.46 49.34 30.37
C GLY A 209 -10.92 50.59 29.64
N ASN A 210 -10.41 51.73 30.08
CA ASN A 210 -10.54 53.01 29.38
C ASN A 210 -9.36 53.20 28.43
N TRP A 211 -9.60 53.07 27.13
CA TRP A 211 -8.56 53.13 26.11
C TRP A 211 -8.17 54.56 25.75
N ASN A 212 -9.08 55.51 25.91
CA ASN A 212 -8.86 56.91 25.54
C ASN A 212 -7.88 57.62 26.50
N ASP A 213 -6.94 58.37 25.91
CA ASP A 213 -5.94 59.19 26.61
C ASP A 213 -5.20 58.41 27.71
N SER A 214 -4.89 57.14 27.41
CA SER A 214 -4.37 56.20 28.40
C SER A 214 -3.02 55.64 28.00
N SER A 215 -1.98 56.03 28.76
CA SER A 215 -0.62 55.51 28.55
C SER A 215 -0.53 53.98 28.66
N THR A 216 -1.40 53.37 29.47
CA THR A 216 -1.49 51.91 29.69
C THR A 216 -1.89 51.14 28.44
N PHE A 217 -2.64 51.75 27.52
CA PHE A 217 -3.17 51.10 26.32
C PHE A 217 -2.51 51.57 25.03
N LYS A 218 -1.45 52.38 25.11
CA LYS A 218 -0.75 52.93 23.94
C LYS A 218 -0.42 51.87 22.90
N ASN A 219 0.06 50.71 23.33
CA ASN A 219 0.45 49.61 22.45
C ASN A 219 -0.71 48.99 21.64
N ILE A 220 -1.96 49.34 21.93
CA ILE A 220 -3.15 48.91 21.18
C ILE A 220 -3.97 50.09 20.64
N HIS A 221 -3.52 51.34 20.78
CA HIS A 221 -4.18 52.48 20.16
C HIS A 221 -4.15 52.39 18.64
N THR A 222 -5.20 52.86 17.99
CA THR A 222 -5.38 52.79 16.53
C THR A 222 -5.68 54.15 15.91
N GLN A 223 -6.17 55.14 16.68
CA GLN A 223 -6.44 56.50 16.20
C GLN A 223 -5.55 57.52 16.90
N THR A 224 -4.98 58.54 16.23
CA THR A 224 -4.69 58.69 14.78
C THR A 224 -3.18 58.73 14.55
N PRO A 225 -2.63 57.96 13.58
CA PRO A 225 -1.19 57.90 13.33
C PRO A 225 -0.67 59.11 12.56
N TYR A 226 -1.55 59.96 12.05
CA TYR A 226 -1.26 61.01 11.09
C TYR A 226 -0.26 62.05 11.59
N ASP A 227 0.71 62.37 10.74
CA ASP A 227 1.63 63.48 10.93
C ASP A 227 1.40 64.53 9.84
N ALA A 228 0.83 65.68 10.23
CA ALA A 228 0.55 66.80 9.34
C ALA A 228 1.82 67.37 8.65
N ALA A 229 3.02 67.11 9.17
CA ALA A 229 4.27 67.55 8.57
C ALA A 229 4.68 66.72 7.33
N ILE A 230 4.22 65.47 7.22
CA ILE A 230 4.54 64.55 6.12
C ILE A 230 3.30 64.01 5.39
N GLY A 231 2.11 64.36 5.87
CA GLY A 231 0.82 63.92 5.36
C GLY A 231 0.45 64.50 3.99
N GLN A 232 -0.37 63.75 3.25
CA GLN A 232 -0.99 64.22 2.00
C GLN A 232 -2.38 64.83 2.27
N PRO A 233 -2.87 65.78 1.44
CA PRO A 233 -4.20 66.35 1.60
C PRO A 233 -5.29 65.28 1.41
N GLY A 234 -6.30 65.28 2.30
CA GLY A 234 -7.47 64.40 2.16
C GLY A 234 -8.15 63.93 3.45
N PHE A 235 -7.66 64.30 4.64
CA PHE A 235 -8.34 64.04 5.92
C PHE A 235 -7.86 65.01 7.02
N ASP A 236 -8.74 65.29 7.99
CA ASP A 236 -8.47 66.15 9.14
C ASP A 236 -7.98 65.29 10.31
N GLY A 237 -6.66 65.06 10.42
CA GLY A 237 -6.04 64.17 11.43
C GLY A 237 -5.99 64.70 12.87
N GLY A 238 -7.10 65.25 13.38
CA GLY A 238 -7.21 65.67 14.78
C GLY A 238 -7.22 64.48 15.76
N GLY A 239 -6.68 64.68 16.98
CA GLY A 239 -6.76 63.71 18.09
C GLY A 239 -5.44 63.06 18.51
N GLY A 240 -4.55 62.74 17.56
CA GLY A 240 -3.28 62.02 17.82
C GLY A 240 -3.46 60.58 18.30
N MET A 241 -2.38 59.80 18.47
CA MET A 241 -2.43 58.37 18.84
C MET A 241 -2.83 58.13 20.32
N ASP A 242 -4.11 58.21 20.67
CA ASP A 242 -4.60 58.18 22.05
C ASP A 242 -5.78 57.22 22.33
N SER A 243 -6.32 56.52 21.32
CA SER A 243 -7.54 55.71 21.47
C SER A 243 -7.49 54.40 20.68
N ARG A 244 -8.18 53.35 21.16
CA ARG A 244 -8.39 52.06 20.46
C ARG A 244 -9.79 52.02 19.87
N PHE A 245 -9.92 52.34 18.58
CA PHE A 245 -11.21 52.34 17.89
C PHE A 245 -11.38 51.19 16.92
N ASP A 246 -10.28 50.62 16.42
CA ASP A 246 -10.31 49.50 15.50
C ASP A 246 -10.20 48.20 16.28
N LEU A 247 -11.22 47.37 16.19
CA LEU A 247 -11.29 46.09 16.90
C LEU A 247 -11.52 44.96 15.91
N GLN A 248 -11.10 43.78 16.35
CA GLN A 248 -11.45 42.50 15.76
C GLN A 248 -11.89 41.60 16.90
N LEU A 249 -13.19 41.35 16.99
CA LEU A 249 -13.81 40.48 17.98
C LEU A 249 -14.18 39.15 17.31
N ILE A 250 -14.21 38.07 18.08
CA ILE A 250 -14.44 36.72 17.55
C ILE A 250 -15.43 35.93 18.41
N THR A 251 -16.21 35.04 17.81
CA THR A 251 -17.07 34.11 18.56
C THR A 251 -16.24 33.07 19.31
N ASN A 252 -16.84 32.39 20.30
CA ASN A 252 -16.18 31.37 21.11
C ASN A 252 -15.54 30.25 20.27
N ASN A 253 -16.20 29.82 19.19
CA ASN A 253 -15.71 28.77 18.29
C ASN A 253 -14.40 29.12 17.61
N LEU A 254 -14.14 30.41 17.38
CA LEU A 254 -12.86 30.86 16.86
C LEU A 254 -11.81 31.04 17.96
N ASN A 255 -12.14 30.84 19.24
CA ASN A 255 -11.24 31.11 20.38
C ASN A 255 -10.96 29.85 21.22
N ASP A 256 -11.26 28.66 20.71
CA ASP A 256 -11.06 27.37 21.40
C ASP A 256 -9.86 26.57 20.89
N ARG A 257 -9.24 27.03 19.80
CA ARG A 257 -8.04 26.48 19.14
C ARG A 257 -8.26 25.19 18.34
N ASN A 258 -9.49 24.83 18.03
CA ASN A 258 -9.81 23.65 17.20
C ASN A 258 -10.34 24.09 15.83
N GLY A 259 -10.16 23.25 14.80
CA GLY A 259 -10.66 23.54 13.46
C GLY A 259 -10.14 24.88 12.92
N LEU A 260 -11.07 25.74 12.49
CA LEU A 260 -10.77 27.13 12.14
C LEU A 260 -10.77 27.97 13.43
N ALA A 261 -9.62 28.48 13.84
CA ALA A 261 -9.51 29.23 15.09
C ALA A 261 -8.45 30.33 15.01
N TYR A 262 -8.60 31.35 15.85
CA TYR A 262 -7.61 32.39 16.08
C TYR A 262 -6.31 31.76 16.58
N ILE A 263 -5.19 32.14 15.97
CA ILE A 263 -3.87 31.76 16.45
C ILE A 263 -3.54 32.66 17.65
N PRO A 264 -3.42 32.12 18.87
CA PRO A 264 -3.19 32.92 20.06
C PRO A 264 -1.96 33.81 19.91
N ASN A 265 -2.06 35.05 20.38
CA ASN A 265 -1.03 36.08 20.29
C ASN A 265 -0.67 36.54 18.87
N SER A 266 -1.49 36.29 17.84
CA SER A 266 -1.26 36.82 16.49
C SER A 266 -2.00 38.13 16.20
N TYR A 267 -2.63 38.76 17.19
CA TYR A 267 -3.37 40.02 17.00
C TYR A 267 -2.41 41.19 17.05
N GLN A 268 -2.42 42.11 16.11
CA GLN A 268 -1.52 43.27 16.15
C GLN A 268 -2.17 44.52 15.58
N THR A 269 -1.96 45.65 16.26
CA THR A 269 -2.09 46.96 15.64
C THR A 269 -0.80 47.30 14.91
N PHE A 270 -0.80 47.14 13.58
CA PHE A 270 0.42 47.17 12.79
C PHE A 270 1.14 48.52 12.88
N GLY A 271 2.45 48.48 13.15
CA GLY A 271 3.29 49.66 13.33
C GLY A 271 3.25 50.29 14.73
N ASN A 272 2.34 49.84 15.61
CA ASN A 272 2.25 50.32 16.98
C ASN A 272 2.70 49.23 17.97
N ASN A 273 3.77 49.51 18.70
CA ASN A 273 4.28 48.72 19.82
C ASN A 273 4.24 49.50 21.15
N GLY A 274 3.58 50.66 21.17
CA GLY A 274 3.46 51.56 22.34
C GLY A 274 4.62 52.54 22.55
N SER A 275 5.60 52.57 21.64
CA SER A 275 6.78 53.45 21.74
C SER A 275 6.54 54.91 21.32
N HIS A 276 5.47 55.21 20.58
CA HIS A 276 5.11 56.57 20.17
C HIS A 276 4.83 57.48 21.37
N VAL A 277 4.87 58.79 21.22
CA VAL A 277 4.43 59.71 22.29
C VAL A 277 2.90 59.75 22.34
N LEU A 278 2.29 59.65 23.53
CA LEU A 278 0.82 59.65 23.68
C LEU A 278 0.22 60.92 23.05
N GLY A 279 -0.84 60.77 22.26
CA GLY A 279 -1.49 61.89 21.57
C GLY A 279 -0.65 62.54 20.47
N SER A 280 0.51 61.97 20.12
CA SER A 280 1.35 62.42 19.01
C SER A 280 1.24 61.48 17.81
N PRO A 281 1.76 61.87 16.62
CA PRO A 281 1.80 60.99 15.46
C PRO A 281 2.58 59.69 15.69
N LEU A 282 2.27 58.65 14.92
CA LEU A 282 2.85 57.31 15.09
C LEU A 282 4.37 57.29 14.90
N ASN A 283 4.89 58.06 13.94
CA ASN A 283 6.31 58.14 13.59
C ASN A 283 7.20 58.74 14.70
N THR A 284 6.63 59.16 15.84
CA THR A 284 7.40 59.42 17.08
C THR A 284 7.90 58.13 17.75
N GLY A 285 7.35 56.97 17.36
CA GLY A 285 7.74 55.65 17.83
C GLY A 285 8.61 54.87 16.83
N ASN A 286 8.81 53.58 17.11
CA ASN A 286 9.68 52.67 16.37
C ASN A 286 9.07 51.28 16.11
N GLY A 287 7.73 51.17 16.08
CA GLY A 287 7.02 49.89 15.99
C GLY A 287 7.05 49.17 14.63
N ALA A 288 7.61 49.79 13.59
CA ALA A 288 7.85 49.18 12.29
C ALA A 288 9.08 49.84 11.61
N SER A 289 9.40 49.41 10.38
CA SER A 289 10.46 50.04 9.60
C SER A 289 10.17 51.53 9.36
N PRO A 290 11.20 52.39 9.22
CA PRO A 290 11.00 53.82 8.98
C PRO A 290 10.10 54.12 7.76
N ALA A 291 10.23 53.34 6.68
CA ALA A 291 9.39 53.48 5.50
C ALA A 291 7.92 53.12 5.78
N ALA A 292 7.67 52.06 6.57
CA ALA A 292 6.32 51.69 6.96
C ALA A 292 5.70 52.73 7.90
N LEU A 293 6.44 53.22 8.90
CA LEU A 293 5.96 54.27 9.81
C LEU A 293 5.65 55.58 9.08
N ALA A 294 6.50 55.98 8.14
CA ALA A 294 6.25 57.16 7.30
C ALA A 294 5.00 56.98 6.41
N ALA A 295 4.81 55.80 5.81
CA ALA A 295 3.62 55.50 5.02
C ALA A 295 2.35 55.52 5.91
N LEU A 296 2.34 54.80 7.03
CA LEU A 296 1.23 54.77 7.99
C LEU A 296 0.85 56.18 8.46
N SER A 297 1.84 57.02 8.78
CA SER A 297 1.61 58.38 9.30
C SER A 297 1.26 59.42 8.23
N SER A 298 1.34 59.08 6.94
CA SER A 298 1.12 60.04 5.85
C SER A 298 -0.22 59.88 5.13
N ILE A 299 -0.78 58.67 5.10
CA ILE A 299 -1.98 58.35 4.29
C ILE A 299 -3.13 57.70 5.07
N LEU A 300 -2.94 57.35 6.34
CA LEU A 300 -3.97 56.76 7.18
C LEU A 300 -4.30 57.68 8.36
N ASP A 301 -5.58 57.67 8.73
CA ASP A 301 -6.12 58.29 9.93
C ASP A 301 -6.35 57.26 11.05
N HIS A 302 -6.34 55.96 10.73
CA HIS A 302 -6.35 54.85 11.68
C HIS A 302 -5.37 53.74 11.29
N LEU A 303 -4.84 53.02 12.27
CA LEU A 303 -3.92 51.91 12.03
C LEU A 303 -4.63 50.63 11.59
N PRO A 304 -3.99 49.82 10.73
CA PRO A 304 -4.46 48.48 10.42
C PRO A 304 -4.35 47.56 11.63
N VAL A 305 -5.41 46.81 11.91
CA VAL A 305 -5.42 45.73 12.90
C VAL A 305 -5.49 44.39 12.16
N GLY A 306 -4.56 43.49 12.45
CA GLY A 306 -4.48 42.15 11.89
C GLY A 306 -4.59 41.05 12.95
N ALA A 307 -5.00 39.86 12.54
CA ALA A 307 -4.94 38.63 13.33
C ALA A 307 -4.81 37.44 12.38
N ASP A 308 -4.09 36.39 12.80
CA ASP A 308 -3.97 35.16 12.03
C ASP A 308 -4.90 34.07 12.59
N TYR A 309 -5.39 33.23 11.68
CA TYR A 309 -6.26 32.10 11.99
C TYR A 309 -5.67 30.83 11.39
N GLN A 310 -5.72 29.74 12.15
CA GLN A 310 -5.35 28.42 11.68
C GLN A 310 -6.47 27.84 10.82
N LEU A 311 -6.13 27.02 9.83
CA LEU A 311 -7.09 26.24 9.08
C LEU A 311 -7.45 24.96 9.85
N PRO A 312 -8.64 24.36 9.62
CA PRO A 312 -8.87 22.99 10.07
C PRO A 312 -7.83 22.02 9.49
N ALA A 313 -7.64 20.91 10.17
CA ALA A 313 -6.82 19.82 9.66
C ALA A 313 -7.37 19.30 8.31
N LYS A 314 -6.50 18.73 7.47
CA LYS A 314 -6.90 18.07 6.23
C LYS A 314 -6.29 16.68 6.19
N MET A 315 -7.11 15.65 6.19
CA MET A 315 -6.62 14.27 6.22
C MET A 315 -6.27 13.79 4.80
N SER A 316 -5.12 13.11 4.69
CA SER A 316 -4.75 12.33 3.53
C SER A 316 -4.31 10.94 3.98
N VAL A 317 -4.78 9.91 3.29
CA VAL A 317 -4.52 8.51 3.60
C VAL A 317 -3.98 7.82 2.36
N ALA A 318 -2.91 7.05 2.52
CA ALA A 318 -2.37 6.14 1.52
C ALA A 318 -2.30 4.73 2.10
N VAL A 319 -2.77 3.74 1.34
CA VAL A 319 -2.71 2.31 1.71
C VAL A 319 -1.65 1.64 0.83
N GLY A 320 -0.73 0.92 1.45
CA GLY A 320 0.32 0.17 0.77
C GLY A 320 -0.23 -0.99 -0.05
N SER A 321 0.51 -1.38 -1.07
CA SER A 321 0.15 -2.50 -1.94
C SER A 321 0.12 -3.82 -1.18
N VAL A 322 -0.88 -4.66 -1.48
CA VAL A 322 -0.99 -6.02 -0.98
C VAL A 322 -0.67 -7.00 -2.11
N PRO A 323 0.13 -8.06 -1.90
CA PRO A 323 0.37 -9.09 -2.90
C PRO A 323 -0.95 -9.72 -3.36
N SER A 324 -1.10 -9.99 -4.65
CA SER A 324 -2.34 -10.58 -5.20
C SER A 324 -2.58 -12.02 -4.75
N THR A 325 -1.50 -12.76 -4.53
CA THR A 325 -1.52 -14.17 -4.13
C THR A 325 -0.37 -14.47 -3.18
N VAL A 326 -0.64 -15.27 -2.15
CA VAL A 326 0.33 -15.76 -1.18
C VAL A 326 -0.01 -17.20 -0.80
N ILE A 327 0.87 -17.86 -0.08
CA ILE A 327 0.64 -19.19 0.50
C ILE A 327 0.32 -19.04 1.99
N THR A 328 -0.44 -20.01 2.51
CA THR A 328 -0.86 -20.08 3.91
C THR A 328 0.33 -19.82 4.85
N GLY A 329 0.13 -18.94 5.84
CA GLY A 329 1.18 -18.56 6.80
C GLY A 329 2.09 -17.42 6.36
N ALA A 330 1.94 -16.87 5.14
CA ALA A 330 2.68 -15.70 4.70
C ALA A 330 2.38 -14.45 5.55
N SER A 331 3.40 -13.66 5.88
CA SER A 331 3.22 -12.35 6.53
C SER A 331 2.84 -11.30 5.50
N VAL A 332 1.61 -10.76 5.60
CA VAL A 332 1.08 -9.76 4.67
C VAL A 332 0.74 -8.47 5.44
N PRO A 333 1.73 -7.58 5.66
CA PRO A 333 1.48 -6.29 6.27
C PRO A 333 0.76 -5.35 5.28
N VAL A 334 -0.21 -4.61 5.79
CA VAL A 334 -0.94 -3.55 5.08
C VAL A 334 -0.61 -2.23 5.76
N ASN A 335 0.38 -1.53 5.18
CA ASN A 335 0.84 -0.25 5.70
C ASN A 335 -0.16 0.86 5.35
N VAL A 336 -0.59 1.64 6.34
CA VAL A 336 -1.51 2.76 6.18
C VAL A 336 -0.80 4.02 6.62
N THR A 337 -0.49 4.90 5.68
CA THR A 337 0.13 6.20 5.96
C THR A 337 -0.93 7.28 6.04
N VAL A 338 -1.00 7.98 7.16
CA VAL A 338 -1.93 9.10 7.38
C VAL A 338 -1.14 10.39 7.59
N THR A 339 -1.54 11.47 6.91
CA THR A 339 -0.88 12.79 6.95
C THR A 339 -1.90 13.91 7.14
N ASN A 340 -1.51 14.97 7.86
CA ASN A 340 -2.21 16.24 7.85
C ASN A 340 -1.68 17.10 6.69
N SER A 341 -2.44 17.14 5.60
CA SER A 341 -2.11 17.79 4.32
C SER A 341 -2.71 19.19 4.19
N ALA A 342 -3.00 19.87 5.31
CA ALA A 342 -3.50 21.24 5.30
C ALA A 342 -2.53 22.15 4.50
N PRO A 343 -3.01 23.04 3.61
CA PRO A 343 -2.17 23.79 2.69
C PRO A 343 -1.56 25.03 3.35
N VAL A 344 -0.71 24.80 4.35
CA VAL A 344 -0.11 25.83 5.21
C VAL A 344 1.39 25.95 4.99
N GLN A 345 1.95 27.13 5.27
CA GLN A 345 3.40 27.37 5.18
C GLN A 345 4.13 27.05 6.50
N PHE A 346 3.39 27.09 7.62
CA PHE A 346 3.89 26.85 8.96
C PHE A 346 2.93 25.90 9.68
N SER A 347 3.47 25.03 10.55
CA SER A 347 2.68 23.97 11.19
C SER A 347 1.57 24.51 12.09
N ASN A 348 1.80 25.64 12.77
CA ASN A 348 0.80 26.35 13.58
C ASN A 348 -0.29 27.05 12.75
N GLY A 349 -0.18 27.06 11.42
CA GLY A 349 -1.22 27.54 10.54
C GLY A 349 -2.37 26.55 10.33
N ALA A 350 -2.29 25.34 10.88
CA ALA A 350 -3.34 24.33 10.83
C ALA A 350 -3.57 23.68 12.19
N ASP A 351 -4.81 23.25 12.42
CA ASP A 351 -5.18 22.41 13.54
C ASP A 351 -4.47 21.04 13.50
N GLY A 352 -4.31 20.45 14.69
CA GLY A 352 -3.82 19.09 14.87
C GLY A 352 -4.83 18.06 14.35
N LEU A 353 -4.34 17.08 13.58
CA LEU A 353 -5.18 15.99 13.08
C LEU A 353 -5.28 14.86 14.10
N THR A 354 -6.48 14.61 14.61
CA THR A 354 -6.80 13.50 15.52
C THR A 354 -7.65 12.46 14.80
N TYR A 355 -7.19 11.21 14.76
CA TYR A 355 -7.82 10.16 13.96
C TYR A 355 -7.63 8.75 14.53
N ALA A 356 -8.51 7.86 14.10
CA ALA A 356 -8.45 6.43 14.37
C ALA A 356 -8.30 5.65 13.07
N VAL A 357 -7.37 4.70 13.03
CA VAL A 357 -7.25 3.66 12.01
C VAL A 357 -7.91 2.40 12.55
N THR A 358 -8.89 1.87 11.83
CA THR A 358 -9.60 0.63 12.17
C THR A 358 -9.56 -0.34 11.00
N SER A 359 -9.73 -1.62 11.31
CA SER A 359 -9.77 -2.70 10.34
C SER A 359 -11.02 -3.55 10.51
N ALA A 360 -11.47 -4.16 9.41
CA ALA A 360 -12.57 -5.12 9.39
C ALA A 360 -12.26 -6.29 8.45
N GLY A 361 -13.03 -7.38 8.57
CA GLY A 361 -12.83 -8.61 7.79
C GLY A 361 -11.61 -9.39 8.29
N SER A 362 -10.79 -9.89 7.36
CA SER A 362 -9.56 -10.63 7.67
C SER A 362 -8.38 -9.75 8.09
N LEU A 363 -8.55 -8.42 8.15
CA LEU A 363 -7.52 -7.52 8.66
C LEU A 363 -7.56 -7.42 10.18
N SER A 364 -6.38 -7.32 10.77
CA SER A 364 -6.17 -7.04 12.19
C SER A 364 -5.25 -5.84 12.40
N GLY A 365 -5.41 -5.19 13.55
CA GLY A 365 -4.66 -3.99 13.93
C GLY A 365 -5.54 -2.74 13.97
N SER A 366 -5.12 -1.77 14.77
CA SER A 366 -5.75 -0.47 14.88
C SER A 366 -4.77 0.53 15.46
N ALA A 367 -5.07 1.82 15.31
CA ALA A 367 -4.29 2.88 15.93
C ALA A 367 -5.19 4.08 16.25
N ASN A 368 -4.85 4.79 17.32
CA ASN A 368 -5.44 6.09 17.63
C ASN A 368 -4.29 7.10 17.74
N VAL A 369 -4.42 8.23 17.05
CA VAL A 369 -3.41 9.29 17.04
C VAL A 369 -4.12 10.60 17.33
N ALA A 370 -3.56 11.37 18.25
CA ALA A 370 -3.97 12.74 18.53
C ALA A 370 -2.93 13.72 18.01
N ASP A 371 -3.40 14.92 17.67
CA ASP A 371 -2.56 16.10 17.41
C ASP A 371 -1.44 15.89 16.37
N LYS A 372 -1.76 15.22 15.26
CA LYS A 372 -0.82 15.14 14.13
C LYS A 372 -0.71 16.50 13.43
N LEU A 373 0.39 17.20 13.68
CA LEU A 373 0.69 18.50 13.11
C LEU A 373 0.90 18.45 11.59
N ALA A 374 0.49 19.51 10.90
CA ALA A 374 0.79 19.73 9.48
C ALA A 374 2.31 19.85 9.24
N LEU A 375 2.74 19.60 7.99
CA LEU A 375 4.14 19.62 7.53
C LEU A 375 5.06 18.56 8.15
N THR A 376 4.56 17.72 9.07
CA THR A 376 5.28 16.54 9.58
C THR A 376 5.16 15.35 8.63
N SER A 377 6.15 14.44 8.65
CA SER A 377 6.09 13.19 7.89
C SER A 377 4.87 12.37 8.26
N GLY A 378 4.27 11.66 7.30
CA GLY A 378 3.10 10.80 7.54
C GLY A 378 3.36 9.74 8.62
N ASN A 379 2.34 9.44 9.44
CA ASN A 379 2.43 8.35 10.41
C ASN A 379 2.07 7.05 9.69
N ASN A 380 2.95 6.06 9.75
CA ASN A 380 2.71 4.74 9.16
C ASN A 380 2.15 3.77 10.20
N HIS A 381 1.05 3.12 9.87
CA HIS A 381 0.35 2.14 10.71
C HIS A 381 0.35 0.79 10.00
N ALA A 382 0.97 -0.22 10.61
CA ALA A 382 0.99 -1.56 10.05
C ALA A 382 -0.23 -2.35 10.53
N LEU A 383 -1.15 -2.64 9.61
CA LEU A 383 -2.20 -3.65 9.79
C LEU A 383 -1.70 -4.99 9.24
N ASN A 384 -2.36 -6.09 9.57
CA ASN A 384 -2.00 -7.41 9.04
C ASN A 384 -3.22 -8.10 8.45
N LEU A 385 -3.10 -8.58 7.21
CA LEU A 385 -4.11 -9.39 6.55
C LEU A 385 -3.86 -10.86 6.88
N SER A 386 -4.87 -11.54 7.43
CA SER A 386 -4.76 -12.95 7.81
C SER A 386 -4.54 -13.85 6.61
N THR A 387 -3.59 -14.77 6.72
CA THR A 387 -3.27 -15.81 5.72
C THR A 387 -3.37 -17.21 6.34
N ALA A 388 -4.12 -17.35 7.43
CA ALA A 388 -4.18 -18.58 8.22
C ALA A 388 -4.94 -19.73 7.54
N ALA A 389 -5.79 -19.43 6.56
CA ALA A 389 -6.58 -20.42 5.84
C ALA A 389 -6.55 -20.13 4.32
N PRO A 390 -6.55 -21.18 3.48
CA PRO A 390 -6.70 -21.04 2.04
C PRO A 390 -8.02 -20.38 1.66
N GLY A 391 -8.02 -19.63 0.55
CA GLY A 391 -9.17 -18.87 0.05
C GLY A 391 -8.87 -17.39 -0.16
N VAL A 392 -9.90 -16.62 -0.49
CA VAL A 392 -9.77 -15.16 -0.59
C VAL A 392 -9.79 -14.57 0.80
N SER A 393 -8.69 -13.95 1.21
CA SER A 393 -8.62 -13.17 2.44
C SER A 393 -8.80 -11.70 2.10
N SER A 394 -9.84 -11.07 2.65
CA SER A 394 -10.18 -9.68 2.36
C SER A 394 -10.57 -8.93 3.62
N GLY A 395 -10.32 -7.63 3.60
CA GLY A 395 -10.69 -6.73 4.68
C GLY A 395 -10.80 -5.30 4.21
N THR A 396 -11.25 -4.44 5.11
CA THR A 396 -11.40 -3.01 4.85
C THR A 396 -10.54 -2.23 5.83
N VAL A 397 -9.70 -1.34 5.29
CA VAL A 397 -9.02 -0.30 6.07
C VAL A 397 -9.97 0.88 6.19
N SER A 398 -10.15 1.42 7.39
CA SER A 398 -10.89 2.66 7.61
C SER A 398 -10.07 3.64 8.44
N VAL A 399 -10.12 4.92 8.07
CA VAL A 399 -9.51 6.00 8.84
C VAL A 399 -10.56 7.07 9.05
N ASN A 400 -10.87 7.39 10.31
CA ASN A 400 -11.85 8.40 10.67
C ASN A 400 -11.23 9.41 11.62
N SER A 401 -11.41 10.69 11.33
CA SER A 401 -10.93 11.81 12.11
C SER A 401 -12.04 12.37 12.99
N SER A 402 -11.68 12.76 14.20
CA SER A 402 -12.56 13.49 15.13
C SER A 402 -12.24 14.98 15.24
N SER A 403 -11.21 15.47 14.54
CA SER A 403 -10.90 16.91 14.49
C SER A 403 -12.06 17.72 13.91
N GLU A 404 -12.30 18.91 14.46
CA GLU A 404 -13.36 19.81 14.03
C GLU A 404 -13.16 20.28 12.58
N ALA A 405 -14.24 20.29 11.80
CA ALA A 405 -14.27 20.74 10.41
C ALA A 405 -13.17 20.15 9.50
N VAL A 406 -12.65 18.97 9.86
CA VAL A 406 -11.56 18.30 9.14
C VAL A 406 -11.96 18.00 7.70
N ALA A 407 -11.13 18.42 6.75
CA ALA A 407 -11.33 18.04 5.36
C ALA A 407 -10.92 16.58 5.14
N ASN A 408 -11.74 15.84 4.38
CA ASN A 408 -11.57 14.41 4.11
C ASN A 408 -11.52 13.55 5.38
N GLY A 409 -12.31 13.90 6.41
CA GLY A 409 -12.31 13.26 7.73
C GLY A 409 -12.65 11.77 7.78
N ALA A 410 -13.10 11.17 6.67
CA ALA A 410 -13.38 9.75 6.56
C ALA A 410 -12.73 9.17 5.30
N PHE A 411 -12.12 8.01 5.44
CA PHE A 411 -11.51 7.23 4.36
C PHE A 411 -11.81 5.75 4.57
N SER A 412 -12.06 5.03 3.48
CA SER A 412 -12.21 3.58 3.49
C SER A 412 -11.67 2.98 2.20
N ALA A 413 -10.92 1.89 2.31
CA ALA A 413 -10.38 1.16 1.16
C ALA A 413 -10.39 -0.35 1.42
N PRO A 414 -10.86 -1.18 0.45
CA PRO A 414 -10.75 -2.62 0.54
C PRO A 414 -9.31 -3.06 0.22
N VAL A 415 -8.90 -4.17 0.83
CA VAL A 415 -7.69 -4.91 0.49
C VAL A 415 -8.00 -6.40 0.45
N SER A 416 -7.31 -7.14 -0.42
CA SER A 416 -7.49 -8.58 -0.53
C SER A 416 -6.25 -9.27 -1.08
N THR A 417 -6.09 -10.54 -0.73
CA THR A 417 -5.13 -11.47 -1.33
C THR A 417 -5.76 -12.85 -1.47
N THR A 418 -5.31 -13.63 -2.45
CA THR A 418 -5.64 -15.06 -2.53
C THR A 418 -4.62 -15.86 -1.73
N VAL A 419 -5.08 -16.65 -0.76
CA VAL A 419 -4.24 -17.53 0.07
C VAL A 419 -4.34 -18.94 -0.49
N LEU A 420 -3.21 -19.51 -0.90
CA LEU A 420 -3.11 -20.88 -1.38
C LEU A 420 -2.75 -21.82 -0.21
N ALA A 421 -3.32 -23.01 -0.18
CA ALA A 421 -2.78 -24.12 0.61
C ALA A 421 -1.40 -24.49 0.05
N HIS A 422 -0.53 -25.06 0.88
CA HIS A 422 0.71 -25.64 0.40
C HIS A 422 0.45 -26.78 -0.59
N SER A 423 1.35 -26.93 -1.56
CA SER A 423 1.38 -28.04 -2.49
C SER A 423 1.53 -29.38 -1.76
N THR A 424 0.98 -30.45 -2.35
CA THR A 424 1.00 -31.78 -1.73
C THR A 424 1.48 -32.81 -2.74
N PRO A 425 2.80 -33.10 -2.79
CA PRO A 425 3.34 -34.11 -3.68
C PRO A 425 2.83 -35.51 -3.31
N SER A 426 2.52 -36.34 -4.29
CA SER A 426 2.10 -37.74 -4.11
C SER A 426 2.43 -38.61 -5.32
N PHE A 427 2.61 -39.92 -5.12
CA PHE A 427 2.65 -40.89 -6.22
C PHE A 427 1.27 -41.32 -6.75
N ALA A 428 0.18 -40.95 -6.05
CA ALA A 428 -1.19 -41.20 -6.45
C ALA A 428 -1.92 -39.90 -6.77
N ALA A 429 -2.93 -39.96 -7.65
CA ALA A 429 -3.64 -38.78 -8.14
C ALA A 429 -4.66 -38.19 -7.14
N ASP A 430 -5.16 -39.01 -6.21
CA ASP A 430 -6.30 -38.69 -5.34
C ASP A 430 -6.06 -39.04 -3.86
N SER A 431 -4.89 -39.58 -3.52
CA SER A 431 -4.53 -40.02 -2.18
C SER A 431 -3.07 -39.70 -1.88
N SER A 432 -2.74 -39.48 -0.61
CA SER A 432 -1.39 -39.15 -0.18
C SER A 432 -0.52 -40.41 -0.13
N VAL A 433 0.39 -40.56 -1.10
CA VAL A 433 1.34 -41.66 -1.19
C VAL A 433 2.75 -41.08 -1.26
N SER A 434 3.48 -41.16 -0.14
CA SER A 434 4.84 -40.62 -0.02
C SER A 434 5.94 -41.60 -0.42
N VAL A 435 5.61 -42.89 -0.51
CA VAL A 435 6.52 -43.96 -0.90
C VAL A 435 5.84 -44.81 -1.98
N ALA A 436 6.55 -45.06 -3.08
CA ALA A 436 6.12 -45.99 -4.11
C ALA A 436 7.21 -47.05 -4.34
N THR A 437 6.80 -48.27 -4.65
CA THR A 437 7.70 -49.35 -5.04
C THR A 437 7.35 -49.85 -6.43
N ILE A 438 8.32 -49.83 -7.34
CA ILE A 438 8.25 -50.53 -8.61
C ILE A 438 9.06 -51.80 -8.46
N ASN A 439 8.38 -52.95 -8.45
CA ASN A 439 9.06 -54.24 -8.43
C ASN A 439 8.88 -54.91 -9.80
N PHE A 440 9.99 -55.11 -10.51
CA PHE A 440 10.01 -55.80 -11.79
C PHE A 440 9.91 -57.32 -11.66
N GLY A 441 9.99 -57.88 -10.45
CA GLY A 441 10.04 -59.33 -10.22
C GLY A 441 11.37 -59.92 -10.70
N ILE A 442 11.34 -61.19 -11.10
CA ILE A 442 12.49 -61.87 -11.73
C ILE A 442 12.36 -61.73 -13.24
N LYS A 443 13.47 -61.41 -13.92
CA LYS A 443 13.57 -61.26 -15.38
C LYS A 443 14.73 -62.09 -15.93
N GLY A 444 14.49 -62.75 -17.06
CA GLY A 444 15.50 -63.52 -17.75
C GLY A 444 16.56 -62.62 -18.39
N LYS A 445 17.83 -62.94 -18.16
CA LYS A 445 18.97 -62.27 -18.77
C LYS A 445 18.87 -62.31 -20.30
N GLY A 446 18.99 -61.16 -20.94
CA GLY A 446 18.98 -61.02 -22.40
C GLY A 446 17.63 -61.22 -23.09
N LEU A 447 16.52 -61.32 -22.33
CA LEU A 447 15.17 -61.50 -22.88
C LEU A 447 14.42 -60.17 -23.12
N GLY A 448 15.07 -59.03 -22.89
CA GLY A 448 14.53 -57.70 -23.09
C GLY A 448 14.38 -56.90 -21.81
N GLN A 449 14.55 -55.58 -21.92
CA GLN A 449 14.41 -54.67 -20.79
C GLN A 449 12.96 -54.56 -20.33
N ALA A 450 12.75 -54.51 -19.02
CA ALA A 450 11.45 -54.25 -18.43
C ALA A 450 11.25 -52.74 -18.20
N SER A 451 10.02 -52.25 -18.35
CA SER A 451 9.66 -50.87 -18.05
C SER A 451 8.31 -50.78 -17.34
N SER A 452 8.17 -49.80 -16.45
CA SER A 452 6.94 -49.52 -15.73
C SER A 452 6.77 -48.02 -15.55
N SER A 453 5.54 -47.52 -15.58
CA SER A 453 5.25 -46.10 -15.37
C SER A 453 4.93 -45.80 -13.92
N PHE A 454 5.24 -44.58 -13.51
CA PHE A 454 4.77 -43.99 -12.25
C PHE A 454 4.48 -42.51 -12.47
N SER A 455 3.73 -41.91 -11.58
CA SER A 455 3.35 -40.50 -11.68
C SER A 455 3.72 -39.75 -10.41
N ILE A 456 3.99 -38.47 -10.55
CA ILE A 456 4.08 -37.52 -9.45
C ILE A 456 2.92 -36.54 -9.62
N ALA A 457 2.03 -36.50 -8.65
CA ALA A 457 0.87 -35.63 -8.61
C ALA A 457 1.06 -34.49 -7.60
N ASN A 458 0.40 -33.36 -7.85
CA ASN A 458 0.14 -32.34 -6.84
C ASN A 458 -1.32 -32.46 -6.42
N LEU A 459 -1.60 -33.02 -5.24
CA LEU A 459 -2.99 -33.22 -4.79
C LEU A 459 -3.68 -31.86 -4.60
N ALA A 460 -4.91 -31.76 -5.11
CA ALA A 460 -5.73 -30.56 -4.88
C ALA A 460 -6.23 -30.53 -3.43
N ASP A 461 -6.04 -29.39 -2.78
CA ASP A 461 -6.62 -29.11 -1.48
C ASP A 461 -8.15 -28.93 -1.60
N ALA A 462 -8.89 -29.36 -0.58
CA ALA A 462 -10.35 -29.32 -0.58
C ALA A 462 -10.93 -27.89 -0.69
N SER A 463 -10.14 -26.87 -0.32
CA SER A 463 -10.53 -25.45 -0.50
C SER A 463 -10.62 -25.02 -1.97
N GLY A 464 -10.00 -25.76 -2.90
CA GLY A 464 -9.82 -25.35 -4.29
C GLY A 464 -8.68 -24.35 -4.51
N PHE A 465 -7.93 -24.01 -3.45
CA PHE A 465 -6.77 -23.10 -3.51
C PHE A 465 -5.51 -23.86 -3.12
N THR A 466 -4.71 -24.29 -4.08
CA THR A 466 -3.46 -25.03 -3.82
C THR A 466 -2.33 -24.42 -4.62
N ALA A 467 -1.20 -24.22 -3.94
CA ALA A 467 0.04 -23.80 -4.56
C ALA A 467 0.47 -24.83 -5.60
N LYS A 468 1.09 -24.35 -6.68
CA LYS A 468 1.72 -25.28 -7.62
C LYS A 468 2.93 -25.94 -6.99
N LEU A 469 3.27 -27.12 -7.49
CA LEU A 469 4.36 -27.95 -6.97
C LEU A 469 5.58 -27.81 -7.88
N ASP A 470 6.73 -27.59 -7.26
CA ASP A 470 8.04 -27.62 -7.90
C ASP A 470 8.81 -28.88 -7.43
N LEU A 471 9.40 -29.64 -8.36
CA LEU A 471 10.39 -30.66 -8.07
C LEU A 471 11.77 -30.05 -8.26
N ASP A 472 12.41 -29.67 -7.16
CA ASP A 472 13.65 -28.89 -7.17
C ASP A 472 14.87 -29.77 -7.44
N SER A 473 14.87 -30.98 -6.87
CA SER A 473 16.01 -31.88 -6.96
C SER A 473 15.60 -33.32 -6.67
N PHE A 474 16.47 -34.25 -7.06
CA PHE A 474 16.36 -35.64 -6.66
C PHE A 474 17.75 -36.21 -6.39
N ALA A 475 17.82 -37.18 -5.49
CA ALA A 475 19.02 -37.96 -5.19
C ALA A 475 18.75 -39.44 -5.47
N ILE A 476 19.76 -40.14 -6.00
CA ILE A 476 19.69 -41.54 -6.40
C ILE A 476 20.72 -42.33 -5.59
N ALA A 477 20.34 -43.50 -5.08
CA ALA A 477 21.25 -44.44 -4.41
C ALA A 477 20.90 -45.89 -4.79
N GLY A 478 21.91 -46.77 -4.90
CA GLY A 478 21.74 -48.18 -5.22
C GLY A 478 22.27 -48.57 -6.60
N ASP A 479 21.64 -49.55 -7.24
CA ASP A 479 22.11 -50.23 -8.46
C ASP A 479 21.79 -49.47 -9.77
N VAL A 480 22.29 -48.23 -9.89
CA VAL A 480 22.00 -47.28 -10.99
C VAL A 480 22.45 -47.73 -12.40
N ALA A 481 23.23 -48.82 -12.49
CA ALA A 481 23.61 -49.42 -13.77
C ALA A 481 22.58 -50.44 -14.27
N SER A 482 21.82 -51.04 -13.36
CA SER A 482 20.84 -52.08 -13.64
C SER A 482 19.40 -51.55 -13.57
N LEU A 483 19.17 -50.52 -12.77
CA LEU A 483 17.88 -49.85 -12.61
C LEU A 483 18.02 -48.37 -12.99
N GLY A 484 16.92 -47.79 -13.45
CA GLY A 484 16.86 -46.34 -13.68
C GLY A 484 15.42 -45.83 -13.78
N ALA A 485 15.27 -44.52 -13.63
CA ALA A 485 14.03 -43.79 -13.89
C ALA A 485 14.33 -42.45 -14.58
N ASN A 486 13.47 -42.03 -15.50
CA ASN A 486 13.63 -40.77 -16.24
C ASN A 486 13.12 -39.54 -15.48
N VAL A 487 13.25 -39.53 -14.14
CA VAL A 487 12.81 -38.39 -13.32
C VAL A 487 13.57 -37.13 -13.72
N GLY A 488 12.82 -36.06 -13.97
CA GLY A 488 13.35 -34.72 -14.24
C GLY A 488 12.69 -33.70 -13.34
N THR A 489 13.47 -32.70 -12.90
CA THR A 489 12.95 -31.53 -12.17
C THR A 489 11.92 -30.80 -13.02
N PHE A 490 10.89 -30.27 -12.37
CA PHE A 490 9.85 -29.47 -13.02
C PHE A 490 9.42 -28.34 -12.10
N SER A 491 8.77 -27.33 -12.66
CA SER A 491 8.13 -26.28 -11.88
C SER A 491 6.67 -26.14 -12.26
N ASN A 492 5.90 -25.55 -11.35
CA ASN A 492 4.54 -25.10 -11.55
C ASN A 492 3.57 -26.22 -11.93
N LEU A 493 3.72 -27.43 -11.38
CA LEU A 493 2.73 -28.48 -11.56
C LEU A 493 1.42 -28.08 -10.84
N SER A 494 0.40 -27.83 -11.64
CA SER A 494 -0.92 -27.39 -11.17
C SER A 494 -1.56 -28.39 -10.21
N ALA A 495 -2.39 -27.88 -9.30
CA ALA A 495 -3.22 -28.69 -8.41
C ALA A 495 -4.08 -29.69 -9.19
N GLY A 496 -4.18 -30.92 -8.67
CA GLY A 496 -4.89 -32.04 -9.30
C GLY A 496 -4.23 -32.59 -10.58
N SER A 497 -3.09 -32.03 -11.01
CA SER A 497 -2.35 -32.51 -12.18
C SER A 497 -1.25 -33.48 -11.78
N LEU A 498 -0.80 -34.27 -12.75
CA LEU A 498 0.31 -35.21 -12.58
C LEU A 498 1.28 -35.14 -13.76
N ASN A 499 2.54 -35.46 -13.49
CA ASN A 499 3.55 -35.77 -14.49
C ASN A 499 3.86 -37.26 -14.43
N THR A 500 3.89 -37.92 -15.60
CA THR A 500 4.19 -39.34 -15.71
C THR A 500 5.64 -39.55 -16.14
N PHE A 501 6.28 -40.50 -15.47
CA PHE A 501 7.66 -40.93 -15.66
C PHE A 501 7.68 -42.45 -15.90
N SER A 502 8.83 -42.96 -16.34
CA SER A 502 9.08 -44.37 -16.55
C SER A 502 10.32 -44.80 -15.79
N SER A 503 10.22 -45.96 -15.13
CA SER A 503 11.36 -46.71 -14.63
C SER A 503 11.66 -47.88 -15.57
N SER A 504 12.92 -48.27 -15.66
CA SER A 504 13.42 -49.36 -16.49
C SER A 504 14.38 -50.23 -15.71
N MET A 505 14.44 -51.50 -16.08
CA MET A 505 15.41 -52.47 -15.60
C MET A 505 16.18 -53.08 -16.77
N SER A 506 17.51 -53.02 -16.68
CA SER A 506 18.42 -53.70 -17.60
C SER A 506 18.38 -55.20 -17.36
N ASP A 507 18.45 -55.97 -18.45
CA ASP A 507 18.53 -57.43 -18.49
C ASP A 507 19.97 -57.94 -18.73
N ALA A 508 20.97 -57.06 -18.59
CA ALA A 508 22.34 -57.36 -19.02
C ALA A 508 23.13 -58.24 -18.04
N ASN A 509 22.90 -58.10 -16.73
CA ASN A 509 23.69 -58.74 -15.69
C ASN A 509 22.79 -59.41 -14.68
N ASN A 510 23.11 -60.64 -14.28
CA ASN A 510 22.41 -61.30 -13.18
C ASN A 510 22.66 -60.57 -11.87
N GLY A 511 21.66 -60.61 -10.99
CA GLY A 511 21.75 -60.04 -9.65
C GLY A 511 20.39 -59.61 -9.12
N SER A 512 20.33 -59.40 -7.80
CA SER A 512 19.24 -58.69 -7.16
C SER A 512 19.62 -57.21 -7.08
N PHE A 513 18.75 -56.36 -7.60
CA PHE A 513 19.00 -54.93 -7.72
C PHE A 513 17.99 -54.13 -6.92
N THR A 514 18.46 -53.08 -6.25
CA THR A 514 17.62 -52.10 -5.56
C THR A 514 18.15 -50.70 -5.80
N GLU A 515 17.27 -49.78 -6.17
CA GLU A 515 17.56 -48.37 -6.36
C GLU A 515 16.51 -47.52 -5.63
N THR A 516 16.93 -46.41 -5.03
CA THR A 516 16.05 -45.49 -4.31
C THR A 516 16.24 -44.06 -4.82
N TYR A 517 15.13 -43.42 -5.19
CA TYR A 517 15.05 -42.00 -5.51
C TYR A 517 14.44 -41.24 -4.33
N THR A 518 15.14 -40.23 -3.84
CA THR A 518 14.62 -39.23 -2.89
C THR A 518 14.32 -37.95 -3.66
N LEU A 519 13.05 -37.60 -3.80
CA LEU A 519 12.56 -36.49 -4.63
C LEU A 519 12.21 -35.31 -3.72
N ASN A 520 12.92 -34.18 -3.82
CA ASN A 520 12.71 -33.00 -2.96
C ASN A 520 11.90 -31.94 -3.68
N PHE A 521 10.86 -31.44 -3.02
CA PHE A 521 9.89 -30.52 -3.63
C PHE A 521 9.81 -29.20 -2.86
N SER A 522 9.26 -28.18 -3.50
CA SER A 522 8.80 -26.95 -2.84
C SER A 522 7.42 -26.53 -3.36
N ASP A 523 6.80 -25.60 -2.66
CA ASP A 523 5.73 -24.80 -3.27
C ASP A 523 6.27 -23.91 -4.38
N GLU A 524 5.37 -23.38 -5.22
CA GLU A 524 5.69 -22.29 -6.13
C GLU A 524 6.25 -21.06 -5.40
N ASN A 525 7.10 -20.30 -6.09
CA ASN A 525 7.87 -19.18 -5.54
C ASN A 525 7.00 -17.94 -5.20
N LEU A 526 6.14 -18.08 -4.19
CA LEU A 526 5.30 -17.03 -3.60
C LEU A 526 5.68 -16.79 -2.13
N LEU A 527 5.21 -15.68 -1.56
CA LEU A 527 5.34 -15.46 -0.13
C LEU A 527 4.63 -16.58 0.64
N GLY A 528 5.30 -17.15 1.63
CA GLY A 528 4.82 -18.31 2.39
C GLY A 528 5.25 -19.66 1.82
N ALA A 529 5.99 -19.71 0.70
CA ALA A 529 6.52 -20.95 0.15
C ALA A 529 7.44 -21.67 1.15
N THR A 530 7.35 -23.00 1.18
CA THR A 530 8.22 -23.86 1.98
C THR A 530 8.66 -25.08 1.17
N ALA A 531 9.76 -25.70 1.60
CA ALA A 531 10.10 -27.04 1.17
C ALA A 531 9.00 -28.03 1.57
N ARG A 532 8.76 -29.02 0.71
CA ARG A 532 7.80 -30.10 0.90
C ARG A 532 8.55 -31.41 1.08
N GLY A 533 7.97 -32.28 1.92
CA GLY A 533 8.59 -33.54 2.30
C GLY A 533 8.95 -34.38 1.08
N PRO A 534 10.08 -35.10 1.11
CA PRO A 534 10.50 -35.83 -0.06
C PRO A 534 9.56 -37.00 -0.34
N LEU A 535 9.35 -37.28 -1.62
CA LEU A 535 8.79 -38.57 -2.04
C LEU A 535 9.92 -39.58 -2.22
N THR A 536 9.67 -40.84 -1.85
CA THR A 536 10.63 -41.93 -2.01
C THR A 536 10.13 -42.95 -3.03
N LEU A 537 10.82 -43.09 -4.15
CA LEU A 537 10.57 -44.19 -5.09
C LEU A 537 11.63 -45.27 -4.88
N VAL A 538 11.20 -46.49 -4.59
CA VAL A 538 12.05 -47.68 -4.52
C VAL A 538 11.82 -48.50 -5.79
N VAL A 539 12.89 -48.83 -6.49
CA VAL A 539 12.85 -49.70 -7.67
C VAL A 539 13.60 -50.97 -7.31
N THR A 540 12.99 -52.13 -7.54
CA THR A 540 13.60 -53.44 -7.26
C THR A 540 13.38 -54.39 -8.41
N GLY A 541 14.27 -55.37 -8.54
CA GLY A 541 14.07 -56.51 -9.42
C GLY A 541 15.24 -57.48 -9.32
N ILE A 542 15.07 -58.64 -9.94
CA ILE A 542 16.11 -59.66 -10.06
C ILE A 542 16.30 -59.95 -11.55
N VAL A 543 17.54 -59.96 -12.02
CA VAL A 543 17.88 -60.59 -13.30
C VAL A 543 18.53 -61.94 -12.99
N ALA A 544 18.07 -62.99 -13.65
CA ALA A 544 18.62 -64.33 -13.51
C ALA A 544 18.80 -65.02 -14.86
N THR A 545 19.67 -66.02 -14.92
CA THR A 545 19.84 -66.83 -16.12
C THR A 545 18.57 -67.66 -16.32
N PRO A 546 17.88 -67.59 -17.48
CA PRO A 546 16.76 -68.48 -17.76
C PRO A 546 17.17 -69.94 -17.58
N GLY A 547 16.50 -70.68 -16.69
CA GLY A 547 16.92 -72.01 -16.27
C GLY A 547 17.33 -72.14 -14.81
N ASP A 548 17.73 -71.06 -14.13
CA ASP A 548 18.17 -71.06 -12.72
C ASP A 548 16.98 -70.79 -11.80
N THR A 549 16.20 -71.83 -11.50
CA THR A 549 14.89 -71.74 -10.82
C THR A 549 14.99 -71.35 -9.36
N ASP A 550 16.08 -71.71 -8.68
CA ASP A 550 16.32 -71.43 -7.26
C ASP A 550 17.25 -70.21 -7.04
N LEU A 551 17.73 -69.59 -8.12
CA LEU A 551 18.59 -68.40 -8.13
C LEU A 551 19.96 -68.64 -7.49
N ASN A 552 20.45 -69.88 -7.47
CA ASN A 552 21.76 -70.22 -6.91
C ASN A 552 22.94 -69.91 -7.87
N GLY A 553 22.64 -69.57 -9.12
CA GLY A 553 23.61 -69.22 -10.17
C GLY A 553 24.11 -70.40 -11.01
N ILE A 554 23.57 -71.60 -10.79
CA ILE A 554 23.93 -72.86 -11.46
C ILE A 554 22.64 -73.57 -11.87
N ILE A 555 22.45 -73.76 -13.17
CA ILE A 555 21.44 -74.65 -13.73
C ILE A 555 21.90 -76.08 -13.54
N ASP A 556 21.15 -76.87 -12.78
CA ASP A 556 21.39 -78.28 -12.54
C ASP A 556 20.11 -79.13 -12.57
N PHE A 557 20.17 -80.36 -12.04
CA PHE A 557 19.04 -81.28 -12.10
C PHE A 557 17.83 -80.80 -11.30
N ASP A 558 18.04 -80.05 -10.21
CA ASP A 558 16.95 -79.56 -9.39
C ASP A 558 16.10 -78.57 -10.19
N ASP A 559 16.73 -77.72 -11.02
CA ASP A 559 16.03 -76.80 -11.93
C ASP A 559 15.18 -77.50 -12.99
N TYR A 560 15.71 -78.57 -13.59
CA TYR A 560 14.95 -79.40 -14.51
C TYR A 560 13.75 -80.06 -13.82
N SER A 561 13.91 -80.48 -12.56
CA SER A 561 12.79 -80.99 -11.76
C SER A 561 11.73 -79.91 -11.49
N HIS A 562 12.13 -78.64 -11.34
CA HIS A 562 11.23 -77.52 -11.11
C HIS A 562 10.39 -77.19 -12.35
N ILE A 563 11.00 -77.10 -13.53
CA ILE A 563 10.27 -76.84 -14.79
C ILE A 563 9.36 -78.02 -15.16
N ASP A 564 9.81 -79.27 -14.99
CA ASP A 564 8.97 -80.46 -15.21
C ASP A 564 7.77 -80.49 -14.27
N ASN A 565 7.95 -80.07 -13.02
CA ASN A 565 6.84 -79.96 -12.08
C ASN A 565 5.87 -78.85 -12.50
N GLY A 566 6.38 -77.71 -12.95
CA GLY A 566 5.59 -76.59 -13.42
C GLY A 566 4.72 -76.94 -14.62
N PHE A 567 5.33 -77.56 -15.64
CA PHE A 567 4.65 -78.03 -16.85
C PHE A 567 3.55 -79.06 -16.50
N ASN A 568 3.88 -80.08 -15.73
CA ASN A 568 2.96 -81.18 -15.41
C ASN A 568 1.78 -80.77 -14.52
N ASN A 569 1.92 -79.68 -13.76
CA ASN A 569 0.89 -79.21 -12.82
C ASN A 569 0.31 -77.83 -13.19
N ASN A 570 0.60 -77.32 -14.38
CA ASN A 570 0.15 -76.01 -14.87
C ASN A 570 0.46 -74.87 -13.87
N ARG A 571 1.66 -74.90 -13.27
CA ARG A 571 2.14 -73.81 -12.42
C ARG A 571 2.81 -72.74 -13.27
N THR A 572 2.95 -71.55 -12.70
CA THR A 572 3.52 -70.38 -13.37
C THR A 572 4.57 -69.73 -12.48
N GLY A 573 5.31 -68.75 -13.00
CA GLY A 573 6.37 -68.08 -12.25
C GLY A 573 7.72 -68.78 -12.35
N TRP A 574 8.76 -68.00 -12.07
CA TRP A 574 10.16 -68.34 -12.31
C TRP A 574 10.59 -69.65 -11.62
N GLU A 575 10.20 -69.85 -10.37
CA GLU A 575 10.53 -71.03 -9.56
C GLU A 575 9.86 -72.33 -10.06
N ASN A 576 8.92 -72.21 -10.99
CA ASN A 576 8.24 -73.33 -11.65
C ASN A 576 8.64 -73.45 -13.13
N GLY A 577 9.62 -72.67 -13.60
CA GLY A 577 10.17 -72.78 -14.95
C GLY A 577 9.51 -71.91 -16.03
N ASP A 578 8.75 -70.87 -15.67
CA ASP A 578 8.23 -69.84 -16.60
C ASP A 578 9.28 -68.72 -16.70
N PHE A 579 10.29 -68.93 -17.53
CA PHE A 579 11.50 -68.12 -17.59
C PHE A 579 11.38 -66.91 -18.52
N ASP A 580 10.50 -66.96 -19.52
CA ASP A 580 10.17 -65.78 -20.33
C ASP A 580 9.11 -64.88 -19.66
N GLY A 581 8.43 -65.40 -18.61
CA GLY A 581 7.46 -64.69 -17.80
C GLY A 581 6.13 -64.45 -18.51
N ASN A 582 5.80 -65.26 -19.51
CA ASN A 582 4.54 -65.18 -20.25
C ASN A 582 3.34 -65.78 -19.49
N GLY A 583 3.59 -66.44 -18.36
CA GLY A 583 2.57 -67.02 -17.48
C GLY A 583 2.21 -68.47 -17.82
N ILE A 584 2.97 -69.13 -18.69
CA ILE A 584 2.76 -70.51 -19.12
C ILE A 584 4.12 -71.18 -19.25
N VAL A 585 4.34 -72.29 -18.55
CA VAL A 585 5.51 -73.15 -18.79
C VAL A 585 5.27 -73.94 -20.06
N ASP A 586 6.03 -73.67 -21.12
CA ASP A 586 5.92 -74.40 -22.38
C ASP A 586 7.27 -74.66 -23.06
N PHE A 587 7.23 -75.02 -24.34
CA PHE A 587 8.43 -75.37 -25.10
C PHE A 587 9.45 -74.23 -25.19
N ASP A 588 9.01 -72.98 -25.15
CA ASP A 588 9.89 -71.81 -25.20
C ASP A 588 10.75 -71.74 -23.92
N ASP A 589 10.21 -72.08 -22.75
CA ASP A 589 10.95 -72.15 -21.49
C ASP A 589 11.94 -73.31 -21.43
N TYR A 590 11.53 -74.50 -21.91
CA TYR A 590 12.45 -75.65 -22.05
C TYR A 590 13.63 -75.30 -22.97
N SER A 591 13.36 -74.55 -24.05
CA SER A 591 14.41 -74.07 -24.95
C SER A 591 15.37 -73.11 -24.25
N LEU A 592 14.88 -72.30 -23.31
CA LEU A 592 15.69 -71.36 -22.54
C LEU A 592 16.60 -72.05 -21.51
N ILE A 593 16.08 -73.01 -20.72
CA ILE A 593 16.90 -73.77 -19.76
C ILE A 593 17.94 -74.63 -20.47
N ASP A 594 17.57 -75.32 -21.55
CA ASP A 594 18.50 -76.14 -22.34
C ASP A 594 19.61 -75.28 -22.96
N PHE A 595 19.26 -74.13 -23.53
CA PHE A 595 20.24 -73.22 -24.11
C PHE A 595 21.24 -72.72 -23.07
N ASN A 596 20.76 -72.30 -21.89
CA ASN A 596 21.64 -71.75 -20.86
C ASN A 596 22.43 -72.83 -20.12
N PHE A 597 21.85 -74.00 -19.84
CA PHE A 597 22.56 -75.15 -19.26
C PHE A 597 23.78 -75.53 -20.12
N ASN A 598 23.58 -75.60 -21.44
CA ASN A 598 24.63 -75.90 -22.40
C ASN A 598 25.73 -74.84 -22.49
N ASN A 599 25.41 -73.57 -22.19
CA ASN A 599 26.36 -72.45 -22.21
C ASN A 599 27.04 -72.19 -20.86
N GLN A 600 26.48 -72.66 -19.74
CA GLN A 600 26.88 -72.34 -18.37
C GLN A 600 28.34 -72.66 -18.01
N SER A 601 28.91 -73.71 -18.57
CA SER A 601 30.24 -74.20 -18.21
C SER A 601 31.30 -74.00 -19.29
N GLY A 602 30.94 -73.44 -20.46
CA GLY A 602 31.76 -73.49 -21.67
C GLY A 602 32.11 -74.92 -22.12
N ALA A 603 31.56 -75.94 -21.43
CA ALA A 603 31.89 -77.33 -21.60
C ALA A 603 31.44 -77.83 -22.97
N LEU A 604 30.35 -77.30 -23.53
CA LEU A 604 29.93 -77.68 -24.86
C LEU A 604 30.97 -77.25 -25.92
N ALA A 605 31.42 -76.00 -25.89
CA ALA A 605 32.45 -75.51 -26.83
C ALA A 605 33.79 -76.25 -26.64
N ARG A 606 34.19 -76.52 -25.39
CA ARG A 606 35.41 -77.27 -25.11
C ARG A 606 35.29 -78.75 -25.50
N ALA A 607 34.16 -79.40 -25.19
CA ALA A 607 33.86 -80.77 -25.58
C ALA A 607 33.82 -80.91 -27.11
N ILE A 608 33.19 -79.97 -27.82
CA ILE A 608 33.21 -79.94 -29.29
C ILE A 608 34.65 -79.83 -29.78
N SER A 609 35.45 -78.86 -29.29
CA SER A 609 36.84 -78.69 -29.73
C SER A 609 37.73 -79.92 -29.46
N TYR A 610 37.44 -80.64 -28.39
CA TYR A 610 38.15 -81.86 -28.01
C TYR A 610 37.73 -83.05 -28.87
N LEU A 611 36.42 -83.20 -29.15
CA LEU A 611 35.85 -84.31 -29.90
C LEU A 611 35.98 -84.16 -31.42
N ASP A 612 35.85 -82.95 -31.96
CA ASP A 612 36.05 -82.66 -33.40
C ASP A 612 37.55 -82.68 -33.80
N GLY A 613 38.43 -82.72 -32.80
CA GLY A 613 39.87 -82.82 -32.96
C GLY A 613 40.58 -81.50 -33.24
N THR A 614 39.89 -80.37 -33.20
CA THR A 614 40.50 -79.05 -33.40
C THR A 614 41.44 -78.65 -32.25
N ASP A 615 41.20 -79.14 -31.03
CA ASP A 615 42.13 -79.05 -29.90
C ASP A 615 41.91 -80.21 -28.89
N ARG A 616 42.75 -81.25 -29.00
CA ARG A 616 42.73 -82.45 -28.13
C ARG A 616 43.57 -82.33 -26.85
N SER A 617 43.93 -81.14 -26.41
CA SER A 617 44.66 -81.00 -25.15
C SER A 617 43.72 -81.15 -23.94
N ASP A 618 44.23 -81.74 -22.85
CA ASP A 618 43.50 -81.81 -21.57
C ASP A 618 43.34 -80.41 -20.91
N HIS A 619 43.86 -79.37 -21.57
CA HIS A 619 43.79 -77.99 -21.11
C HIS A 619 42.34 -77.51 -21.09
N GLY A 620 41.83 -77.21 -19.89
CA GLY A 620 40.45 -76.76 -19.69
C GLY A 620 39.42 -77.88 -19.50
N MET A 621 39.82 -79.15 -19.52
CA MET A 621 38.94 -80.32 -19.35
C MET A 621 38.68 -80.67 -17.88
N ASN A 622 38.57 -79.65 -17.03
CA ASN A 622 38.59 -79.84 -15.57
C ASN A 622 37.21 -80.07 -14.95
N SER A 623 36.12 -79.79 -15.69
CA SER A 623 34.76 -80.01 -15.20
C SER A 623 34.39 -81.49 -15.24
N LEU A 624 33.51 -81.92 -14.33
CA LEU A 624 33.07 -83.31 -14.27
C LEU A 624 32.42 -83.76 -15.60
N SER A 625 31.67 -82.86 -16.24
CA SER A 625 31.07 -83.08 -17.55
C SER A 625 32.10 -83.24 -18.69
N LEU A 626 33.19 -82.47 -18.67
CA LEU A 626 34.26 -82.58 -19.68
C LEU A 626 35.15 -83.81 -19.46
N LYS A 627 35.43 -84.17 -18.20
CA LYS A 627 36.16 -85.40 -17.87
C LYS A 627 35.40 -86.65 -18.31
N LEU A 628 34.07 -86.63 -18.19
CA LEU A 628 33.22 -87.70 -18.72
C LEU A 628 33.26 -87.77 -20.25
N VAL A 629 33.37 -86.63 -20.94
CA VAL A 629 33.56 -86.59 -22.41
C VAL A 629 34.92 -87.19 -22.79
N GLU A 630 35.97 -86.88 -22.04
CA GLU A 630 37.31 -87.51 -22.16
C GLU A 630 37.25 -89.02 -21.95
N GLU A 631 36.70 -89.46 -20.82
CA GLU A 631 36.59 -90.88 -20.47
C GLU A 631 35.77 -91.65 -21.51
N HIS A 632 34.68 -91.08 -22.01
CA HIS A 632 33.87 -91.71 -23.06
C HIS A 632 34.57 -91.72 -24.42
N LEU A 633 35.34 -90.68 -24.77
CA LEU A 633 36.16 -90.71 -25.98
C LEU A 633 37.22 -91.81 -25.91
N ASP A 634 37.88 -91.96 -24.77
CA ASP A 634 38.87 -93.01 -24.54
C ASP A 634 38.24 -94.42 -24.56
N GLN A 635 37.02 -94.54 -24.03
CA GLN A 635 36.32 -95.83 -23.93
C GLN A 635 35.66 -96.27 -25.25
N PHE A 636 35.14 -95.34 -26.05
CA PHE A 636 34.30 -95.64 -27.21
C PHE A 636 34.87 -95.13 -28.54
N GLY A 637 35.97 -94.37 -28.52
CA GLY A 637 36.69 -93.90 -29.70
C GLY A 637 35.91 -92.91 -30.57
N GLU A 638 36.38 -92.71 -31.81
CA GLU A 638 35.86 -91.70 -32.74
C GLU A 638 34.37 -91.85 -33.10
N THR A 639 33.78 -93.03 -32.85
CA THR A 639 32.34 -93.25 -33.07
C THR A 639 31.50 -92.49 -32.05
N TYR A 640 31.98 -92.38 -30.80
CA TYR A 640 31.37 -91.54 -29.77
C TYR A 640 31.52 -90.05 -30.11
N ALA A 641 32.72 -89.61 -30.54
CA ALA A 641 32.93 -88.23 -30.99
C ALA A 641 31.97 -87.85 -32.14
N ALA A 642 31.87 -88.69 -33.17
CA ALA A 642 30.98 -88.44 -34.30
C ALA A 642 29.49 -88.41 -33.90
N SER A 643 29.05 -89.31 -33.02
CA SER A 643 27.66 -89.32 -32.53
C SER A 643 27.36 -88.10 -31.65
N PHE A 644 28.30 -87.69 -30.80
CA PHE A 644 28.17 -86.51 -29.96
C PHE A 644 28.10 -85.24 -30.81
N LEU A 645 29.03 -85.06 -31.76
CA LEU A 645 29.03 -83.90 -32.67
C LEU A 645 27.77 -83.81 -33.54
N ASN A 646 27.22 -84.95 -33.97
CA ASN A 646 25.95 -84.97 -34.73
C ASN A 646 24.71 -84.68 -33.88
N ALA A 647 24.78 -84.91 -32.56
CA ALA A 647 23.69 -84.60 -31.63
C ALA A 647 23.71 -83.13 -31.19
N VAL A 648 24.84 -82.44 -31.36
CA VAL A 648 24.98 -81.01 -31.10
C VAL A 648 24.58 -80.22 -32.35
N PRO A 649 23.68 -79.23 -32.26
CA PRO A 649 23.32 -78.40 -33.41
C PRO A 649 24.55 -77.65 -33.97
N GLU A 650 24.82 -77.83 -35.27
CA GLU A 650 25.92 -77.16 -35.98
C GLU A 650 25.95 -75.63 -35.74
N PRO A 651 27.11 -75.00 -35.48
CA PRO A 651 27.22 -73.56 -35.21
C PRO A 651 26.70 -72.66 -36.35
N SER A 652 26.51 -73.24 -37.54
CA SER A 652 26.12 -72.52 -38.75
C SER A 652 24.62 -72.26 -38.86
N THR A 653 23.75 -72.93 -38.10
CA THR A 653 22.31 -72.58 -38.01
C THR A 653 22.03 -71.45 -37.03
N LEU A 654 23.01 -71.07 -36.20
CA LEU A 654 22.92 -69.96 -35.23
C LEU A 654 23.06 -68.56 -35.85
N LEU A 655 23.41 -68.42 -37.13
CA LEU A 655 23.46 -67.12 -37.81
C LEU A 655 22.19 -66.70 -38.57
N PHE A 656 21.18 -67.58 -38.69
CA PHE A 656 19.91 -67.23 -39.37
C PHE A 656 18.67 -67.23 -38.46
N GLY A 657 18.78 -67.70 -37.20
CA GLY A 657 17.66 -67.68 -36.23
C GLY A 657 17.27 -66.30 -35.70
N VAL A 658 18.18 -65.31 -35.76
CA VAL A 658 17.93 -63.96 -35.20
C VAL A 658 17.31 -62.98 -36.22
N GLN A 659 17.16 -63.35 -37.51
CA GLN A 659 16.52 -62.47 -38.50
C GLN A 659 15.10 -62.91 -38.95
N ALA A 660 14.61 -64.09 -38.56
CA ALA A 660 13.29 -64.56 -39.01
C ALA A 660 12.10 -64.12 -38.11
N LEU A 661 12.31 -63.73 -36.86
CA LEU A 661 11.21 -63.23 -35.99
C LEU A 661 10.90 -61.74 -36.17
N ALA A 662 11.78 -60.94 -36.79
CA ALA A 662 11.59 -59.51 -36.96
C ALA A 662 10.65 -59.12 -38.13
N CYS A 663 10.25 -60.06 -39.00
CA CYS A 663 9.46 -59.77 -40.20
C CYS A 663 7.96 -60.14 -40.14
N MET A 664 7.42 -60.65 -39.02
CA MET A 664 6.00 -61.03 -38.93
C MET A 664 5.07 -60.05 -38.20
N THR A 665 5.54 -58.89 -37.72
CA THR A 665 4.68 -57.92 -36.99
C THR A 665 4.26 -56.68 -37.77
N LEU A 666 4.49 -56.62 -39.09
CA LEU A 666 3.98 -55.52 -39.94
C LEU A 666 3.01 -56.01 -41.02
N ARG A 667 1.77 -56.34 -40.64
CA ARG A 667 0.54 -55.96 -41.40
C ARG A 667 -0.76 -56.46 -40.74
N ARG A 668 -1.57 -55.52 -40.23
CA ARG A 668 -2.94 -55.29 -40.77
C ARG A 668 -3.55 -53.97 -40.27
N LYS A 669 -3.40 -52.92 -41.08
CA LYS A 669 -4.40 -51.85 -41.18
C LYS A 669 -5.67 -52.46 -41.79
N ARG A 670 -6.79 -52.40 -41.07
CA ARG A 670 -8.13 -52.56 -41.65
C ARG A 670 -8.60 -51.21 -42.22
N ARG A 671 -8.70 -51.12 -43.55
CA ARG A 671 -9.84 -50.49 -44.26
C ARG A 671 -10.99 -51.53 -44.19
N THR A 672 -12.28 -51.26 -44.12
CA THR A 672 -13.14 -50.13 -44.52
C THR A 672 -14.55 -50.42 -43.97
N LEU A 673 -15.36 -49.35 -43.84
CA LEU A 673 -16.79 -49.25 -43.49
C LEU A 673 -17.14 -49.35 -42.00
#